data_AF-A0A2D5X212-F1
#
_entry.id   AF-A0A2D5X212-F1
#
_cell.length_a   1.000
_cell.length_b   1.000
_cell.length_c   1.000
_cell.angle_alpha   90.00
_cell.angle_beta   90.00
_cell.angle_gamma   90.00
#
_symmetry.space_group_name_H-M   'P 1'
#
loop_
_entity.id
_entity.type
_entity.pdbx_description
1 polymer ?
#
loop_
_entity_poly.entity_id
_entity_poly.type
_entity_poly.pdbx_seq_one_letter_code
_entity_poly.pdbx_strand_id
1 'polypeptide(L)'
;LPFWIGEQSNFIWDDALIYMVMTDRFVDGNSSNNGAATTAAQGADWQGGDFAGITQMIQSGYFDDLGVNALWLTPFNTAANGTGVAGDGQHEVSAYHGYWPIEPRGVDARLGTEAELEELISTAHEHGIRVMGDFVVNHVHEDHPYYTNNPDWFNQGCLCGTENCGWTEHRLDCLFRSYMPDINWKNRDASEQMIADGLWWLERFDLDGARIDAVKHVDDLAIYNFGTQVKERFETMGTDYYLKGETAMGWAGHSLVDNQDEYGMINRYMDENGLDGQADFVLYHAVVDNVFTSGNMDYAHLDYWTARSQDQYSNGSTMVPFVGSHDVPRFTSRADSGTNDEWNQWQEAGLPGQPGNDLPYQAALQAYAWLLTTPGAPLIYQGDEYGEFGGADPDNRHMWRNNSNINSREFALMENISAIAQLRKDSDALRRGSYESLTNSTDTIAWSMTISSDQAVVAMNRGENSAGFDLELNWLANDSLNEIVMDENHSFTLGPHAVAIFLQPHDNNSSPIQGCTNSSATNYNPLAEVDDGSCQYSSPPVEGCTNSSATNYNPLAEIDDGSCQYPSPPVEGCTNSSATNYNPLAEVDNGTCEYNNPSPNNNSNNNTGNQTGNQTGNNTSNNTNNNTGNNQTGETPDEEEMVTCDACCGETVEVSVSIGCNAIDPLDCDPCNPVENNQDSTTETGEVASGSLVVYALLIILVIAIIGFVMVSIRRP
;
A
#
# COMPACT_ATOMS: atom_id res chain seq x y z
N LEU A 1 3.21 -21.85 -12.57
CA LEU A 1 3.05 -20.91 -11.46
C LEU A 1 3.16 -19.55 -12.12
N PRO A 2 2.07 -18.79 -12.27
CA PRO A 2 2.17 -17.40 -12.67
C PRO A 2 2.63 -16.66 -11.42
N PHE A 3 3.89 -16.28 -11.42
CA PHE A 3 4.39 -15.25 -10.53
C PHE A 3 5.14 -14.32 -11.45
N TRP A 4 4.87 -13.03 -11.34
CA TRP A 4 5.66 -12.06 -12.05
C TRP A 4 7.12 -12.10 -11.53
N ILE A 5 7.99 -12.64 -12.38
CA ILE A 5 9.45 -12.77 -12.16
C ILE A 5 10.23 -11.86 -13.11
N GLY A 6 9.58 -10.80 -13.61
CA GLY A 6 10.16 -9.84 -14.54
C GLY A 6 11.08 -8.83 -13.87
N GLU A 7 11.58 -7.88 -14.65
CA GLU A 7 12.24 -6.68 -14.13
C GLU A 7 11.28 -5.95 -13.16
N GLN A 8 11.77 -5.45 -12.02
CA GLN A 8 10.95 -4.87 -10.93
C GLN A 8 10.13 -5.86 -10.07
N SER A 9 10.32 -7.17 -10.22
CA SER A 9 9.64 -8.19 -9.39
C SER A 9 10.07 -8.18 -7.91
N ASN A 10 11.27 -7.70 -7.60
CA ASN A 10 11.67 -7.41 -6.21
C ASN A 10 10.89 -6.22 -5.66
N PHE A 11 10.29 -6.37 -4.48
CA PHE A 11 9.50 -5.34 -3.83
C PHE A 11 9.62 -5.45 -2.32
N ILE A 12 9.60 -4.30 -1.65
CA ILE A 12 9.61 -4.19 -0.20
C ILE A 12 8.35 -3.40 0.17
N TRP A 13 7.44 -4.01 0.92
CA TRP A 13 6.15 -3.40 1.22
C TRP A 13 6.25 -2.12 2.06
N ASP A 14 7.32 -1.93 2.84
CA ASP A 14 7.59 -0.66 3.53
C ASP A 14 7.84 0.52 2.57
N ASP A 15 8.27 0.23 1.32
CA ASP A 15 8.43 1.24 0.28
C ASP A 15 7.12 1.60 -0.42
N ALA A 16 6.03 0.91 -0.10
CA ALA A 16 4.79 1.06 -0.82
C ALA A 16 4.17 2.44 -0.57
N LEU A 17 3.80 3.12 -1.66
CA LEU A 17 2.78 4.15 -1.67
C LEU A 17 1.52 3.54 -2.29
N ILE A 18 0.55 3.24 -1.43
CA ILE A 18 -0.68 2.56 -1.81
C ILE A 18 -1.68 3.60 -2.32
N TYR A 19 -2.31 3.34 -3.47
CA TYR A 19 -3.42 4.13 -3.99
C TYR A 19 -4.71 3.29 -4.01
N MET A 20 -5.71 3.70 -3.23
CA MET A 20 -7.01 3.04 -3.20
C MET A 20 -7.89 3.53 -4.34
N VAL A 21 -8.32 2.59 -5.16
CA VAL A 21 -9.22 2.80 -6.30
C VAL A 21 -10.57 2.14 -5.99
N MET A 22 -11.63 2.95 -5.99
CA MET A 22 -12.98 2.42 -6.07
C MET A 22 -13.34 2.26 -7.54
N THR A 23 -13.31 1.03 -8.05
CA THR A 23 -13.34 0.76 -9.50
C THR A 23 -14.50 1.47 -10.21
N ASP A 24 -15.73 1.37 -9.69
CA ASP A 24 -16.93 2.04 -10.26
C ASP A 24 -16.84 3.59 -10.27
N ARG A 25 -15.98 4.16 -9.43
CA ARG A 25 -15.87 5.61 -9.20
C ARG A 25 -14.56 6.20 -9.71
N PHE A 26 -13.77 5.45 -10.48
CA PHE A 26 -12.50 5.96 -10.99
C PHE A 26 -12.65 6.49 -12.42
N VAL A 27 -12.49 5.64 -13.44
CA VAL A 27 -12.57 6.04 -14.84
C VAL A 27 -13.46 5.06 -15.60
N ASP A 28 -14.46 5.57 -16.33
CA ASP A 28 -15.26 4.80 -17.29
C ASP A 28 -14.46 4.67 -18.59
N GLY A 29 -13.75 3.56 -18.74
CA GLY A 29 -12.97 3.24 -19.93
C GLY A 29 -13.76 2.50 -21.00
N ASN A 30 -14.85 1.84 -20.63
CA ASN A 30 -15.69 1.02 -21.50
C ASN A 30 -17.19 1.11 -21.14
N SER A 31 -17.79 2.26 -21.42
CA SER A 31 -19.24 2.50 -21.28
C SER A 31 -20.23 1.46 -21.87
N SER A 32 -19.77 0.47 -22.64
CA SER A 32 -20.61 -0.63 -23.12
C SER A 32 -20.95 -1.67 -22.05
N ASN A 33 -20.17 -1.75 -20.97
CA ASN A 33 -20.43 -2.63 -19.81
C ASN A 33 -21.29 -1.96 -18.72
N ASN A 34 -21.54 -0.64 -18.83
CA ASN A 34 -22.30 0.11 -17.85
C ASN A 34 -23.68 -0.53 -17.58
N GLY A 35 -23.93 -0.82 -16.31
CA GLY A 35 -25.19 -1.37 -15.84
C GLY A 35 -26.38 -0.44 -16.11
N ALA A 36 -27.58 -1.00 -16.10
CA ALA A 36 -28.79 -0.19 -16.08
C ALA A 36 -28.91 0.53 -14.72
N ALA A 37 -29.36 1.79 -14.74
CA ALA A 37 -29.67 2.54 -13.54
C ALA A 37 -30.69 1.78 -12.67
N THR A 38 -30.48 1.84 -11.35
CA THR A 38 -31.31 1.21 -10.33
C THR A 38 -32.28 2.22 -9.73
N THR A 39 -32.88 1.87 -8.59
CA THR A 39 -33.71 2.77 -7.77
C THR A 39 -32.91 3.52 -6.71
N ALA A 40 -31.58 3.44 -6.75
CA ALA A 40 -30.73 4.05 -5.75
C ALA A 40 -30.88 5.57 -5.71
N ALA A 41 -30.60 6.15 -4.54
CA ALA A 41 -30.55 7.58 -4.35
C ALA A 41 -29.44 8.23 -5.18
N GLN A 42 -29.50 9.55 -5.35
CA GLN A 42 -28.46 10.29 -6.07
C GLN A 42 -27.08 10.07 -5.42
N GLY A 43 -26.07 9.74 -6.24
CA GLY A 43 -24.71 9.43 -5.77
C GLY A 43 -24.53 8.00 -5.24
N ALA A 44 -25.63 7.26 -5.03
CA ALA A 44 -25.65 5.91 -4.46
C ALA A 44 -25.81 4.79 -5.50
N ASP A 45 -25.73 5.11 -6.80
CA ASP A 45 -25.83 4.15 -7.89
C ASP A 45 -24.49 3.90 -8.59
N TRP A 46 -24.43 2.90 -9.47
CA TRP A 46 -23.30 2.63 -10.36
C TRP A 46 -23.02 3.85 -11.26
N GLN A 47 -21.74 4.19 -11.44
CA GLN A 47 -21.29 5.32 -12.27
C GLN A 47 -20.44 4.90 -13.46
N GLY A 48 -20.06 3.63 -13.56
CA GLY A 48 -19.50 3.02 -14.78
C GLY A 48 -17.98 3.02 -14.85
N GLY A 49 -17.29 3.31 -13.75
CA GLY A 49 -15.85 3.07 -13.69
C GLY A 49 -15.52 1.57 -13.79
N ASP A 50 -14.44 1.24 -14.50
CA ASP A 50 -14.14 -0.14 -14.89
C ASP A 50 -12.63 -0.42 -15.00
N PHE A 51 -12.28 -1.69 -15.23
CA PHE A 51 -10.88 -2.10 -15.36
C PHE A 51 -10.20 -1.45 -16.56
N ALA A 52 -10.91 -1.27 -17.67
CA ALA A 52 -10.37 -0.61 -18.85
C ALA A 52 -9.93 0.83 -18.54
N GLY A 53 -10.69 1.55 -17.72
CA GLY A 53 -10.34 2.88 -17.26
C GLY A 53 -9.10 2.90 -16.37
N ILE A 54 -8.96 1.95 -15.44
CA ILE A 54 -7.77 1.82 -14.60
C ILE A 54 -6.53 1.49 -15.46
N THR A 55 -6.64 0.54 -16.38
CA THR A 55 -5.55 0.18 -17.31
C THR A 55 -5.09 1.39 -18.12
N GLN A 56 -6.02 2.20 -18.63
CA GLN A 56 -5.69 3.45 -19.34
C GLN A 56 -4.91 4.43 -18.46
N MET A 57 -5.25 4.53 -17.18
CA MET A 57 -4.56 5.42 -16.24
C MET A 57 -3.16 4.93 -15.89
N ILE A 58 -2.95 3.62 -15.73
CA ILE A 58 -1.60 3.02 -15.61
C ILE A 58 -0.76 3.37 -16.84
N GLN A 59 -1.26 3.08 -18.04
CA GLN A 59 -0.56 3.35 -19.30
C GLN A 59 -0.27 4.84 -19.54
N SER A 60 -1.07 5.73 -18.96
CA SER A 60 -0.86 7.18 -19.06
C SER A 60 0.31 7.70 -18.22
N GLY A 61 0.81 6.90 -17.27
CA GLY A 61 1.82 7.31 -16.29
C GLY A 61 1.26 8.05 -15.08
N TYR A 62 -0.06 8.12 -14.91
CA TYR A 62 -0.69 8.86 -13.81
C TYR A 62 -0.22 8.39 -12.42
N PHE A 63 -0.16 7.08 -12.20
CA PHE A 63 0.32 6.52 -10.94
C PHE A 63 1.83 6.72 -10.78
N ASP A 64 2.60 6.59 -11.86
CA ASP A 64 4.04 6.86 -11.87
C ASP A 64 4.37 8.31 -11.47
N ASP A 65 3.61 9.27 -12.02
CA ASP A 65 3.74 10.71 -11.70
C ASP A 65 3.38 10.99 -10.23
N LEU A 66 2.44 10.24 -9.64
CA LEU A 66 2.12 10.31 -8.22
C LEU A 66 3.09 9.53 -7.32
N GLY A 67 4.06 8.81 -7.88
CA GLY A 67 4.99 7.98 -7.12
C GLY A 67 4.37 6.70 -6.56
N VAL A 68 3.16 6.34 -7.01
CA VAL A 68 2.41 5.16 -6.58
C VAL A 68 3.05 3.90 -7.16
N ASN A 69 3.24 2.89 -6.32
CA ASN A 69 3.80 1.59 -6.69
C ASN A 69 2.95 0.41 -6.17
N ALA A 70 1.79 0.68 -5.56
CA ALA A 70 0.81 -0.33 -5.19
C ALA A 70 -0.63 0.19 -5.36
N LEU A 71 -1.52 -0.60 -5.95
CA LEU A 71 -2.95 -0.34 -6.06
C LEU A 71 -3.72 -1.22 -5.09
N TRP A 72 -4.71 -0.65 -4.41
CA TRP A 72 -5.76 -1.38 -3.72
C TRP A 72 -7.06 -1.19 -4.49
N LEU A 73 -7.59 -2.25 -5.08
CA LEU A 73 -8.89 -2.24 -5.77
C LEU A 73 -10.00 -2.68 -4.81
N THR A 74 -11.06 -1.89 -4.67
CA THR A 74 -12.30 -2.30 -3.97
C THR A 74 -12.84 -3.62 -4.53
N PRO A 75 -13.70 -4.36 -3.81
CA PRO A 75 -14.09 -5.71 -4.23
C PRO A 75 -14.71 -5.69 -5.62
N PHE A 76 -14.23 -6.59 -6.48
CA PHE A 76 -14.64 -6.69 -7.87
C PHE A 76 -15.40 -7.99 -8.18
N ASN A 77 -15.73 -8.75 -7.13
CA ASN A 77 -16.62 -9.89 -7.21
C ASN A 77 -17.98 -9.45 -7.75
N THR A 78 -18.68 -10.35 -8.44
CA THR A 78 -20.06 -10.12 -8.87
C THR A 78 -20.91 -9.71 -7.68
N ALA A 79 -21.36 -8.46 -7.71
CA ALA A 79 -22.07 -7.81 -6.63
C ALA A 79 -23.59 -7.88 -6.85
N ALA A 80 -24.35 -7.75 -5.77
CA ALA A 80 -25.81 -7.83 -5.79
C ALA A 80 -26.45 -6.92 -6.86
N ASN A 81 -27.55 -7.42 -7.43
CA ASN A 81 -28.38 -6.64 -8.33
C ASN A 81 -29.42 -5.84 -7.52
N GLY A 82 -29.81 -4.67 -8.02
CA GLY A 82 -30.80 -3.83 -7.36
C GLY A 82 -30.21 -2.98 -6.24
N THR A 83 -30.97 -2.78 -5.17
CA THR A 83 -30.62 -1.87 -4.07
C THR A 83 -30.94 -2.46 -2.70
N GLY A 84 -30.23 -1.96 -1.69
CA GLY A 84 -30.51 -2.18 -0.28
C GLY A 84 -30.72 -0.84 0.42
N VAL A 85 -31.54 -0.85 1.48
CA VAL A 85 -31.79 0.36 2.27
C VAL A 85 -30.55 0.71 3.09
N ALA A 86 -30.16 1.99 3.04
CA ALA A 86 -29.08 2.57 3.83
C ALA A 86 -29.36 2.53 5.34
N GLY A 87 -28.34 2.86 6.15
CA GLY A 87 -28.46 2.84 7.61
C GLY A 87 -29.51 3.80 8.19
N ASP A 88 -29.95 4.80 7.42
CA ASP A 88 -31.00 5.74 7.80
C ASP A 88 -32.43 5.20 7.65
N GLY A 89 -32.59 4.04 7.02
CA GLY A 89 -33.88 3.39 6.79
C GLY A 89 -34.75 4.06 5.73
N GLN A 90 -34.22 4.95 4.89
CA GLN A 90 -34.98 5.74 3.91
C GLN A 90 -34.44 5.63 2.49
N HIS A 91 -33.12 5.71 2.32
CA HIS A 91 -32.50 5.79 1.01
C HIS A 91 -32.06 4.42 0.48
N GLU A 92 -32.27 4.19 -0.80
CA GLU A 92 -31.80 2.99 -1.51
C GLU A 92 -30.37 3.20 -2.01
N VAL A 93 -29.53 2.19 -1.90
CA VAL A 93 -28.12 2.18 -2.33
C VAL A 93 -27.87 0.93 -3.16
N SER A 94 -27.14 1.02 -4.27
CA SER A 94 -26.76 -0.16 -5.04
C SER A 94 -25.39 -0.69 -4.64
N ALA A 95 -25.07 -1.91 -5.05
CA ALA A 95 -23.84 -2.61 -4.66
C ALA A 95 -22.56 -2.12 -5.38
N TYR A 96 -22.52 -0.87 -5.86
CA TYR A 96 -21.43 -0.32 -6.68
C TYR A 96 -20.05 -0.38 -6.01
N HIS A 97 -20.03 -0.42 -4.68
CA HIS A 97 -18.83 -0.47 -3.85
C HIS A 97 -18.24 -1.90 -3.73
N GLY A 98 -18.90 -2.93 -4.26
CA GLY A 98 -18.37 -4.31 -4.29
C GLY A 98 -18.66 -5.17 -3.05
N TYR A 99 -18.81 -4.56 -1.86
CA TYR A 99 -19.02 -5.28 -0.58
C TYR A 99 -20.27 -6.17 -0.44
N TRP A 100 -21.12 -6.33 -1.47
CA TRP A 100 -22.29 -7.22 -1.45
C TRP A 100 -22.13 -8.37 -2.44
N PRO A 101 -21.12 -9.27 -2.27
CA PRO A 101 -20.85 -10.31 -3.24
C PRO A 101 -21.99 -11.34 -3.28
N ILE A 102 -22.38 -11.73 -4.50
CA ILE A 102 -23.37 -12.79 -4.77
C ILE A 102 -22.75 -14.01 -5.43
N GLU A 103 -21.48 -13.94 -5.86
CA GLU A 103 -20.75 -15.09 -6.39
C GLU A 103 -19.38 -15.26 -5.72
N PRO A 104 -18.93 -16.50 -5.46
CA PRO A 104 -17.66 -16.74 -4.80
C PRO A 104 -16.45 -16.42 -5.70
N ARG A 105 -16.59 -16.67 -7.02
CA ARG A 105 -15.49 -16.61 -8.01
C ARG A 105 -15.97 -16.06 -9.35
N GLY A 106 -16.69 -14.94 -9.31
CA GLY A 106 -17.16 -14.24 -10.51
C GLY A 106 -16.68 -12.79 -10.49
N VAL A 107 -16.18 -12.30 -11.63
CA VAL A 107 -15.89 -10.87 -11.83
C VAL A 107 -17.19 -10.15 -12.18
N ASP A 108 -17.44 -8.98 -11.59
CA ASP A 108 -18.64 -8.21 -11.91
C ASP A 108 -18.60 -7.69 -13.35
N ALA A 109 -19.59 -8.10 -14.15
CA ALA A 109 -19.65 -7.76 -15.56
C ALA A 109 -19.80 -6.24 -15.84
N ARG A 110 -20.19 -5.44 -14.83
CA ARG A 110 -20.21 -3.97 -14.92
C ARG A 110 -18.82 -3.35 -14.83
N LEU A 111 -17.87 -4.05 -14.19
CA LEU A 111 -16.47 -3.61 -14.05
C LEU A 111 -15.58 -4.15 -15.18
N GLY A 112 -16.01 -5.21 -15.86
CA GLY A 112 -15.32 -5.80 -17.00
C GLY A 112 -15.37 -7.32 -17.02
N THR A 113 -14.47 -7.91 -17.79
CA THR A 113 -14.28 -9.36 -17.93
C THR A 113 -13.04 -9.83 -17.16
N GLU A 114 -12.93 -11.14 -16.90
CA GLU A 114 -11.70 -11.70 -16.33
C GLU A 114 -10.45 -11.35 -17.15
N ALA A 115 -10.58 -11.31 -18.49
CA ALA A 115 -9.47 -10.95 -19.38
C ALA A 115 -9.04 -9.48 -19.23
N GLU A 116 -9.99 -8.57 -18.99
CA GLU A 116 -9.67 -7.16 -18.72
C GLU A 116 -9.03 -6.97 -17.33
N LEU A 117 -9.42 -7.78 -16.33
CA LEU A 117 -8.74 -7.79 -15.03
C LEU A 117 -7.31 -8.33 -15.13
N GLU A 118 -7.09 -9.42 -15.89
CA GLU A 118 -5.76 -9.92 -16.19
C GLU A 118 -4.90 -8.88 -16.91
N GLU A 119 -5.47 -8.17 -17.89
CA GLU A 119 -4.78 -7.10 -18.62
C GLU A 119 -4.40 -5.95 -17.69
N LEU A 120 -5.29 -5.53 -16.79
CA LEU A 120 -5.00 -4.51 -15.78
C LEU A 120 -3.80 -4.91 -14.93
N ILE A 121 -3.82 -6.12 -14.36
CA ILE A 121 -2.77 -6.58 -13.44
C ILE A 121 -1.44 -6.75 -14.18
N SER A 122 -1.45 -7.35 -15.37
CA SER A 122 -0.24 -7.44 -16.21
C SER A 122 0.32 -6.06 -16.55
N THR A 123 -0.54 -5.08 -16.86
CA THR A 123 -0.12 -3.71 -17.15
C THR A 123 0.44 -3.02 -15.90
N ALA A 124 -0.14 -3.26 -14.73
CA ALA A 124 0.39 -2.75 -13.46
C ALA A 124 1.80 -3.30 -13.19
N HIS A 125 1.99 -4.62 -13.34
CA HIS A 125 3.29 -5.27 -13.19
C HIS A 125 4.33 -4.75 -14.18
N GLU A 126 3.96 -4.53 -15.45
CA GLU A 126 4.85 -3.91 -16.46
C GLU A 126 5.33 -2.50 -16.06
N HIS A 127 4.57 -1.80 -15.23
CA HIS A 127 4.89 -0.49 -14.68
C HIS A 127 5.49 -0.54 -13.27
N GLY A 128 5.80 -1.72 -12.74
CA GLY A 128 6.37 -1.87 -11.39
C GLY A 128 5.35 -1.70 -10.25
N ILE A 129 4.05 -1.74 -10.56
CA ILE A 129 2.96 -1.48 -9.62
C ILE A 129 2.37 -2.82 -9.14
N ARG A 130 2.31 -3.01 -7.82
CA ARG A 130 1.63 -4.15 -7.16
C ARG A 130 0.12 -3.95 -7.14
N VAL A 131 -0.65 -5.03 -7.18
CA VAL A 131 -2.12 -4.99 -7.12
C VAL A 131 -2.63 -5.86 -5.97
N MET A 132 -3.29 -5.20 -5.01
CA MET A 132 -4.06 -5.86 -3.96
C MET A 132 -5.54 -5.89 -4.30
N GLY A 133 -6.16 -7.06 -4.16
CA GLY A 133 -7.61 -7.21 -4.19
C GLY A 133 -8.24 -7.01 -2.81
N ASP A 134 -9.39 -6.38 -2.75
CA ASP A 134 -10.17 -6.26 -1.51
C ASP A 134 -11.12 -7.44 -1.33
N PHE A 135 -10.93 -8.21 -0.26
CA PHE A 135 -11.67 -9.44 0.00
C PHE A 135 -12.62 -9.29 1.18
N VAL A 136 -13.90 -9.49 0.88
CA VAL A 136 -14.97 -9.56 1.88
C VAL A 136 -14.97 -10.94 2.53
N VAL A 137 -14.48 -11.00 3.76
CA VAL A 137 -14.36 -12.25 4.53
C VAL A 137 -15.41 -12.38 5.64
N ASN A 138 -16.04 -11.28 6.05
CA ASN A 138 -17.02 -11.32 7.13
C ASN A 138 -18.40 -11.85 6.68
N HIS A 139 -18.85 -11.39 5.52
CA HIS A 139 -20.23 -11.56 5.08
C HIS A 139 -20.33 -11.80 3.57
N VAL A 140 -21.50 -12.24 3.13
CA VAL A 140 -21.91 -12.23 1.72
C VAL A 140 -23.26 -11.52 1.61
N HIS A 141 -23.78 -11.31 0.40
CA HIS A 141 -25.17 -10.88 0.22
C HIS A 141 -26.15 -12.07 0.42
N GLU A 142 -27.40 -11.81 0.84
CA GLU A 142 -28.41 -12.87 1.07
C GLU A 142 -28.76 -13.69 -0.19
N ASP A 143 -28.47 -13.18 -1.38
CA ASP A 143 -28.65 -13.92 -2.64
C ASP A 143 -27.49 -14.89 -2.94
N HIS A 144 -26.41 -14.87 -2.14
CA HIS A 144 -25.24 -15.70 -2.38
C HIS A 144 -25.58 -17.21 -2.28
N PRO A 145 -25.07 -18.07 -3.19
CA PRO A 145 -25.30 -19.51 -3.15
C PRO A 145 -24.90 -20.18 -1.84
N TYR A 146 -23.90 -19.66 -1.14
CA TYR A 146 -23.52 -20.17 0.19
C TYR A 146 -24.63 -19.97 1.21
N TYR A 147 -25.24 -18.79 1.28
CA TYR A 147 -26.33 -18.54 2.22
C TYR A 147 -27.57 -19.35 1.88
N THR A 148 -27.94 -19.39 0.60
CA THR A 148 -29.15 -20.10 0.15
C THR A 148 -29.06 -21.62 0.26
N ASN A 149 -27.88 -22.21 0.04
CA ASN A 149 -27.69 -23.66 0.06
C ASN A 149 -27.17 -24.21 1.39
N ASN A 150 -26.42 -23.40 2.17
CA ASN A 150 -25.78 -23.80 3.43
C ASN A 150 -26.09 -22.80 4.56
N PRO A 151 -27.36 -22.66 4.99
CA PRO A 151 -27.74 -21.67 6.01
C PRO A 151 -27.04 -21.88 7.37
N ASP A 152 -26.53 -23.08 7.65
CA ASP A 152 -25.74 -23.41 8.84
C ASP A 152 -24.29 -22.89 8.79
N TRP A 153 -23.86 -22.35 7.66
CA TRP A 153 -22.58 -21.63 7.52
C TRP A 153 -22.64 -20.20 8.06
N PHE A 154 -23.81 -19.72 8.50
CA PHE A 154 -24.02 -18.33 8.87
C PHE A 154 -24.54 -18.19 10.29
N ASN A 155 -24.09 -17.13 10.96
CA ASN A 155 -24.55 -16.77 12.28
C ASN A 155 -26.00 -16.26 12.24
N GLN A 156 -26.70 -16.40 13.37
CA GLN A 156 -28.07 -15.94 13.56
C GLN A 156 -28.10 -14.86 14.66
N GLY A 157 -27.23 -13.86 14.52
CA GLY A 157 -27.10 -12.81 15.51
C GLY A 157 -28.01 -11.60 15.28
N CYS A 158 -27.71 -10.55 16.02
CA CYS A 158 -28.42 -9.28 15.99
C CYS A 158 -27.82 -8.33 14.95
N LEU A 159 -28.49 -7.21 14.66
CA LEU A 159 -27.92 -6.16 13.81
C LEU A 159 -26.92 -5.32 14.62
N CYS A 160 -25.69 -5.22 14.13
CA CYS A 160 -24.64 -4.44 14.77
C CYS A 160 -25.08 -2.98 14.97
N GLY A 161 -24.74 -2.40 16.11
CA GLY A 161 -25.07 -1.02 16.48
C GLY A 161 -26.48 -0.82 17.05
N THR A 162 -27.28 -1.87 17.21
CA THR A 162 -28.59 -1.77 17.90
C THR A 162 -28.44 -1.75 19.43
N GLU A 163 -29.49 -1.35 20.16
CA GLU A 163 -29.48 -1.06 21.62
C GLU A 163 -28.84 -2.16 22.50
N ASN A 164 -28.86 -3.42 22.06
CA ASN A 164 -28.24 -4.55 22.78
C ASN A 164 -27.33 -5.39 21.85
N CYS A 165 -26.71 -4.75 20.85
CA CYS A 165 -25.85 -5.41 19.87
C CYS A 165 -24.69 -4.49 19.49
N GLY A 166 -23.79 -4.22 20.44
CA GLY A 166 -22.65 -3.34 20.21
C GLY A 166 -21.65 -3.92 19.21
N TRP A 167 -21.07 -3.07 18.35
CA TRP A 167 -20.08 -3.45 17.34
C TRP A 167 -18.88 -4.22 17.90
N THR A 168 -18.43 -3.89 19.11
CA THR A 168 -17.26 -4.52 19.74
C THR A 168 -17.64 -5.75 20.58
N GLU A 169 -18.78 -5.72 21.28
CA GLU A 169 -19.23 -6.82 22.14
C GLU A 169 -19.70 -8.03 21.32
N HIS A 170 -20.40 -7.77 20.22
CA HIS A 170 -20.97 -8.78 19.32
C HIS A 170 -20.17 -8.91 18.02
N ARG A 171 -18.88 -8.56 18.06
CA ARG A 171 -18.06 -8.45 16.85
C ARG A 171 -18.09 -9.72 15.98
N LEU A 172 -18.16 -10.90 16.58
CA LEU A 172 -18.08 -12.21 15.91
C LEU A 172 -19.43 -12.84 15.54
N ASP A 173 -20.56 -12.17 15.84
CA ASP A 173 -21.88 -12.75 15.56
C ASP A 173 -22.95 -11.76 15.10
N CYS A 174 -22.70 -10.45 15.14
CA CYS A 174 -23.66 -9.46 14.64
C CYS A 174 -23.58 -9.28 13.12
N LEU A 175 -24.73 -8.98 12.51
CA LEU A 175 -24.87 -8.73 11.08
C LEU A 175 -24.79 -7.23 10.81
N PHE A 176 -24.08 -6.84 9.76
CA PHE A 176 -23.96 -5.43 9.36
C PHE A 176 -25.29 -4.88 8.84
N ARG A 177 -26.00 -5.70 8.05
CA ARG A 177 -27.36 -5.45 7.56
C ARG A 177 -28.13 -6.77 7.50
N SER A 178 -29.45 -6.70 7.44
CA SER A 178 -30.27 -7.92 7.36
C SER A 178 -30.04 -8.73 6.08
N TYR A 179 -29.63 -8.06 4.99
CA TYR A 179 -29.28 -8.67 3.71
C TYR A 179 -27.79 -9.04 3.59
N MET A 180 -27.02 -8.90 4.67
CA MET A 180 -25.61 -9.28 4.77
C MET A 180 -25.44 -10.38 5.84
N PRO A 181 -25.79 -11.63 5.52
CA PRO A 181 -25.56 -12.74 6.45
C PRO A 181 -24.08 -12.88 6.81
N ASP A 182 -23.82 -12.99 8.11
CA ASP A 182 -22.51 -13.06 8.74
C ASP A 182 -21.99 -14.52 8.76
N ILE A 183 -20.76 -14.74 8.29
CA ILE A 183 -20.19 -16.08 8.13
C ILE A 183 -19.80 -16.63 9.51
N ASN A 184 -20.30 -17.82 9.83
CA ASN A 184 -19.88 -18.56 11.00
C ASN A 184 -18.56 -19.28 10.73
N TRP A 185 -17.45 -18.60 11.00
CA TRP A 185 -16.09 -19.11 10.85
C TRP A 185 -15.75 -20.35 11.70
N LYS A 186 -16.60 -20.70 12.68
CA LYS A 186 -16.47 -21.97 13.43
C LYS A 186 -17.04 -23.16 12.67
N ASN A 187 -17.83 -22.93 11.62
CA ASN A 187 -18.22 -23.96 10.68
C ASN A 187 -17.02 -24.28 9.78
N ARG A 188 -16.48 -25.50 9.93
CA ARG A 188 -15.29 -25.95 9.20
C ARG A 188 -15.45 -25.85 7.69
N ASP A 189 -16.59 -26.25 7.15
CA ASP A 189 -16.81 -26.27 5.70
C ASP A 189 -16.88 -24.84 5.16
N ALA A 190 -17.49 -23.91 5.90
CA ALA A 190 -17.51 -22.50 5.56
C ALA A 190 -16.10 -21.89 5.57
N SER A 191 -15.34 -22.14 6.64
CA SER A 191 -13.98 -21.62 6.79
C SER A 191 -13.03 -22.13 5.71
N GLU A 192 -13.02 -23.45 5.45
CA GLU A 192 -12.18 -24.04 4.41
C GLU A 192 -12.55 -23.50 3.02
N GLN A 193 -13.85 -23.29 2.75
CA GLN A 193 -14.31 -22.79 1.45
C GLN A 193 -13.93 -21.32 1.23
N MET A 194 -14.15 -20.44 2.22
CA MET A 194 -13.80 -19.01 2.11
C MET A 194 -12.30 -18.80 1.91
N ILE A 195 -11.47 -19.55 2.65
CA ILE A 195 -10.01 -19.53 2.46
C ILE A 195 -9.65 -20.00 1.05
N ALA A 196 -10.25 -21.10 0.58
CA ALA A 196 -9.99 -21.62 -0.76
C ALA A 196 -10.42 -20.66 -1.88
N ASP A 197 -11.39 -19.79 -1.64
CA ASP A 197 -11.81 -18.75 -2.58
C ASP A 197 -10.80 -17.60 -2.61
N GLY A 198 -10.34 -17.11 -1.44
CA GLY A 198 -9.30 -16.08 -1.37
C GLY A 198 -7.99 -16.53 -2.04
N LEU A 199 -7.52 -17.75 -1.76
CA LEU A 199 -6.34 -18.32 -2.43
C LEU A 199 -6.54 -18.44 -3.94
N TRP A 200 -7.75 -18.78 -4.38
CA TRP A 200 -8.04 -18.86 -5.82
C TRP A 200 -7.95 -17.49 -6.48
N TRP A 201 -8.46 -16.42 -5.86
CA TRP A 201 -8.37 -15.07 -6.42
C TRP A 201 -6.91 -14.60 -6.55
N LEU A 202 -6.11 -14.81 -5.50
CA LEU A 202 -4.68 -14.51 -5.51
C LEU A 202 -3.96 -15.26 -6.64
N GLU A 203 -4.17 -16.58 -6.74
CA GLU A 203 -3.50 -17.42 -7.76
C GLU A 203 -4.02 -17.19 -9.18
N ARG A 204 -5.32 -16.94 -9.34
CA ARG A 204 -5.97 -16.86 -10.67
C ARG A 204 -5.54 -15.64 -11.46
N PHE A 205 -5.37 -14.53 -10.76
CA PHE A 205 -5.12 -13.21 -11.35
C PHE A 205 -3.72 -12.68 -11.09
N ASP A 206 -2.87 -13.43 -10.39
CA ASP A 206 -1.51 -13.00 -10.03
C ASP A 206 -1.53 -11.70 -9.21
N LEU A 207 -2.43 -11.63 -8.22
CA LEU A 207 -2.46 -10.50 -7.28
C LEU A 207 -1.24 -10.60 -6.37
N ASP A 208 -0.75 -9.44 -5.90
CA ASP A 208 0.44 -9.33 -5.05
C ASP A 208 0.10 -9.31 -3.54
N GLY A 209 -1.19 -9.22 -3.23
CA GLY A 209 -1.66 -9.13 -1.86
C GLY A 209 -3.17 -8.99 -1.77
N ALA A 210 -3.66 -8.82 -0.55
CA ALA A 210 -5.08 -8.60 -0.30
C ALA A 210 -5.30 -7.57 0.80
N ARG A 211 -6.30 -6.70 0.59
CA ARG A 211 -6.92 -5.96 1.68
C ARG A 211 -8.06 -6.82 2.24
N ILE A 212 -8.02 -7.09 3.54
CA ILE A 212 -9.00 -7.94 4.22
C ILE A 212 -10.03 -7.05 4.91
N ASP A 213 -11.28 -7.13 4.47
CA ASP A 213 -12.41 -6.36 4.98
C ASP A 213 -12.83 -6.81 6.38
N ALA A 214 -13.22 -5.84 7.23
CA ALA A 214 -13.91 -6.07 8.49
C ALA A 214 -13.24 -7.12 9.40
N VAL A 215 -11.92 -7.12 9.49
CA VAL A 215 -11.10 -8.12 10.22
C VAL A 215 -11.57 -8.31 11.66
N LYS A 216 -11.94 -7.21 12.33
CA LYS A 216 -12.46 -7.22 13.71
C LYS A 216 -13.65 -8.17 13.91
N HIS A 217 -14.42 -8.41 12.84
CA HIS A 217 -15.64 -9.20 12.84
C HIS A 217 -15.43 -10.68 12.48
N VAL A 218 -14.22 -11.03 12.06
CA VAL A 218 -13.83 -12.40 11.74
C VAL A 218 -13.17 -13.07 12.96
N ASP A 219 -13.38 -14.38 13.11
CA ASP A 219 -12.75 -15.17 14.17
C ASP A 219 -11.22 -15.12 14.04
N ASP A 220 -10.52 -14.85 15.15
CA ASP A 220 -9.07 -14.66 15.18
C ASP A 220 -8.33 -15.81 14.47
N LEU A 221 -8.73 -17.06 14.73
CA LEU A 221 -8.07 -18.24 14.14
C LEU A 221 -8.33 -18.36 12.63
N ALA A 222 -9.45 -17.84 12.13
CA ALA A 222 -9.73 -17.85 10.70
C ALA A 222 -8.78 -16.93 9.93
N ILE A 223 -8.46 -15.75 10.48
CA ILE A 223 -7.49 -14.83 9.89
C ILE A 223 -6.10 -15.47 9.87
N TYR A 224 -5.66 -16.09 10.97
CA TYR A 224 -4.39 -16.82 11.01
C TYR A 224 -4.33 -18.00 10.05
N ASN A 225 -5.42 -18.77 9.94
CA ASN A 225 -5.48 -19.86 8.97
C ASN A 225 -5.39 -19.34 7.53
N PHE A 226 -6.00 -18.19 7.22
CA PHE A 226 -5.89 -17.57 5.92
C PHE A 226 -4.45 -17.12 5.62
N GLY A 227 -3.82 -16.36 6.53
CA GLY A 227 -2.42 -15.91 6.40
C GLY A 227 -1.44 -17.07 6.26
N THR A 228 -1.55 -18.09 7.12
CA THR A 228 -0.74 -19.32 7.03
C THR A 228 -0.87 -20.00 5.67
N GLN A 229 -2.09 -20.10 5.13
CA GLN A 229 -2.32 -20.76 3.84
C GLN A 229 -1.79 -19.93 2.66
N VAL A 230 -1.88 -18.59 2.72
CA VAL A 230 -1.24 -17.70 1.72
C VAL A 230 0.26 -17.94 1.72
N LYS A 231 0.90 -17.88 2.88
CA LYS A 231 2.32 -18.13 3.06
C LYS A 231 2.79 -19.50 2.57
N GLU A 232 2.11 -20.56 3.01
CA GLU A 232 2.42 -21.93 2.57
C GLU A 232 2.25 -22.09 1.05
N ARG A 233 1.24 -21.43 0.46
CA ARG A 233 0.90 -21.55 -0.95
C ARG A 233 1.83 -20.76 -1.86
N PHE A 234 2.25 -19.56 -1.45
CA PHE A 234 2.88 -18.58 -2.34
C PHE A 234 4.30 -18.19 -1.92
N GLU A 235 4.55 -17.97 -0.63
CA GLU A 235 5.85 -17.46 -0.14
C GLU A 235 6.95 -18.53 -0.06
N THR A 236 6.59 -19.82 -0.07
CA THR A 236 7.58 -20.91 -0.06
C THR A 236 8.53 -20.91 -1.26
N MET A 237 8.20 -20.16 -2.32
CA MET A 237 8.99 -19.99 -3.54
C MET A 237 9.69 -18.62 -3.63
N GLY A 238 9.63 -17.80 -2.57
CA GLY A 238 10.31 -16.50 -2.49
C GLY A 238 9.49 -15.27 -2.92
N THR A 239 8.20 -15.42 -3.20
CA THR A 239 7.29 -14.29 -3.51
C THR A 239 6.61 -13.79 -2.24
N ASP A 240 6.86 -12.55 -1.86
CA ASP A 240 6.28 -11.93 -0.66
C ASP A 240 4.88 -11.36 -0.94
N TYR A 241 3.87 -11.89 -0.25
CA TYR A 241 2.49 -11.43 -0.35
C TYR A 241 2.17 -10.51 0.82
N TYR A 242 1.38 -9.46 0.57
CA TYR A 242 0.99 -8.54 1.64
C TYR A 242 -0.51 -8.61 1.95
N LEU A 243 -0.82 -8.97 3.19
CA LEU A 243 -2.16 -9.05 3.74
C LEU A 243 -2.42 -7.84 4.66
N LYS A 244 -3.08 -6.83 4.09
CA LYS A 244 -3.48 -5.61 4.79
C LYS A 244 -4.85 -5.79 5.44
N GLY A 245 -4.93 -5.77 6.76
CA GLY A 245 -6.22 -5.77 7.47
C GLY A 245 -6.94 -4.43 7.58
N GLU A 246 -8.23 -4.52 7.86
CA GLU A 246 -9.07 -3.46 8.39
C GLU A 246 -9.67 -3.87 9.74
N THR A 247 -8.98 -3.56 10.84
CA THR A 247 -9.55 -3.63 12.18
C THR A 247 -9.95 -2.22 12.63
N ALA A 248 -11.16 -1.79 12.24
CA ALA A 248 -11.67 -0.46 12.57
C ALA A 248 -11.81 -0.26 14.09
N MET A 249 -10.89 0.52 14.66
CA MET A 249 -10.79 0.86 16.08
C MET A 249 -10.89 2.38 16.26
N GLY A 250 -11.27 2.80 17.47
CA GLY A 250 -11.59 4.19 17.76
C GLY A 250 -10.45 4.96 18.42
N TRP A 251 -10.84 6.03 19.09
CA TRP A 251 -9.97 6.88 19.89
C TRP A 251 -10.48 6.97 21.32
N ALA A 252 -9.69 6.48 22.26
CA ALA A 252 -10.09 6.37 23.66
C ALA A 252 -9.59 7.53 24.54
N GLY A 253 -8.58 8.28 24.12
CA GLY A 253 -8.07 9.44 24.86
C GLY A 253 -6.68 9.90 24.44
N HIS A 254 -6.15 10.97 25.03
CA HIS A 254 -4.84 11.54 24.68
C HIS A 254 -3.68 10.92 25.48
N SER A 255 -3.74 9.63 25.80
CA SER A 255 -2.64 8.88 26.39
C SER A 255 -2.49 7.50 25.77
N LEU A 256 -1.28 6.96 25.74
CA LEU A 256 -1.04 5.59 25.24
C LEU A 256 -1.79 4.55 26.07
N VAL A 257 -1.96 4.79 27.37
CA VAL A 257 -2.67 3.87 28.27
C VAL A 257 -4.14 3.77 27.89
N ASP A 258 -4.78 4.90 27.56
CA ASP A 258 -6.20 4.91 27.19
C ASP A 258 -6.46 4.12 25.90
N ASN A 259 -5.50 4.12 24.96
CA ASN A 259 -5.64 3.47 23.66
C ASN A 259 -5.05 2.05 23.60
N GLN A 260 -4.62 1.45 24.71
CA GLN A 260 -4.05 0.10 24.68
C GLN A 260 -5.02 -0.97 24.18
N ASP A 261 -6.32 -0.81 24.48
CA ASP A 261 -7.34 -1.73 23.97
C ASP A 261 -7.54 -1.58 22.45
N GLU A 262 -7.38 -0.37 21.91
CA GLU A 262 -7.48 -0.08 20.48
C GLU A 262 -6.28 -0.71 19.73
N TYR A 263 -5.06 -0.42 20.17
CA TYR A 263 -3.84 -1.05 19.64
C TYR A 263 -3.83 -2.57 19.82
N GLY A 264 -4.27 -3.05 20.99
CA GLY A 264 -4.34 -4.48 21.30
C GLY A 264 -5.33 -5.24 20.42
N MET A 265 -6.45 -4.61 20.02
CA MET A 265 -7.38 -5.22 19.07
C MET A 265 -6.80 -5.26 17.65
N ILE A 266 -6.07 -4.23 17.21
CA ILE A 266 -5.37 -4.26 15.92
C ILE A 266 -4.30 -5.36 15.93
N ASN A 267 -3.39 -5.36 16.91
CA ASN A 267 -2.30 -6.35 17.02
C ASN A 267 -2.74 -7.81 17.09
N ARG A 268 -3.97 -8.07 17.54
CA ARG A 268 -4.54 -9.42 17.67
C ARG A 268 -4.45 -10.25 16.39
N TYR A 269 -4.36 -9.61 15.23
CA TYR A 269 -4.37 -10.26 13.93
C TYR A 269 -3.01 -10.19 13.21
N MET A 270 -1.97 -9.62 13.82
CA MET A 270 -0.66 -9.42 13.20
C MET A 270 0.43 -10.24 13.90
N ASP A 271 1.03 -11.15 13.15
CA ASP A 271 2.28 -11.85 13.46
C ASP A 271 2.83 -12.53 12.19
N GLU A 272 3.85 -13.39 12.35
CA GLU A 272 4.50 -14.14 11.25
C GLU A 272 3.59 -15.08 10.43
N ASN A 273 2.39 -15.40 10.91
CA ASN A 273 1.40 -16.29 10.28
C ASN A 273 0.02 -15.60 10.11
N GLY A 274 -0.07 -14.32 10.46
CA GLY A 274 -1.30 -13.52 10.44
C GLY A 274 -1.33 -12.54 9.27
N LEU A 275 -1.72 -11.31 9.58
CA LEU A 275 -1.67 -10.16 8.67
C LEU A 275 -0.33 -9.44 8.82
N ASP A 276 0.23 -8.99 7.70
CA ASP A 276 1.52 -8.29 7.65
C ASP A 276 1.42 -6.84 8.14
N GLY A 277 0.23 -6.24 7.95
CA GLY A 277 -0.01 -4.85 8.28
C GLY A 277 -1.49 -4.51 8.34
N GLN A 278 -1.82 -3.35 8.91
CA GLN A 278 -3.21 -2.90 9.02
C GLN A 278 -3.34 -1.39 8.85
N ALA A 279 -4.57 -0.92 8.62
CA ALA A 279 -4.87 0.50 8.68
C ALA A 279 -4.66 1.03 10.12
N ASP A 280 -3.85 2.09 10.25
CA ASP A 280 -3.54 2.71 11.55
C ASP A 280 -4.64 3.69 11.99
N PHE A 281 -5.78 3.14 12.45
CA PHE A 281 -6.94 3.93 12.88
C PHE A 281 -6.64 4.80 14.11
N VAL A 282 -5.77 4.35 15.01
CA VAL A 282 -5.43 5.12 16.22
C VAL A 282 -4.66 6.37 15.81
N LEU A 283 -3.66 6.25 14.93
CA LEU A 283 -2.92 7.39 14.42
C LEU A 283 -3.80 8.31 13.56
N TYR A 284 -4.70 7.75 12.75
CA TYR A 284 -5.70 8.51 12.01
C TYR A 284 -6.50 9.44 12.94
N HIS A 285 -7.09 8.90 14.01
CA HIS A 285 -7.85 9.73 14.93
C HIS A 285 -6.94 10.70 15.72
N ALA A 286 -5.77 10.25 16.18
CA ALA A 286 -4.85 11.07 16.94
C ALA A 286 -4.35 12.30 16.16
N VAL A 287 -4.08 12.14 14.87
CA VAL A 287 -3.42 13.16 14.05
C VAL A 287 -4.38 13.79 13.04
N VAL A 288 -5.01 13.00 12.19
CA VAL A 288 -5.86 13.51 11.10
C VAL A 288 -7.10 14.20 11.66
N ASP A 289 -7.80 13.55 12.61
CA ASP A 289 -8.99 14.14 13.21
C ASP A 289 -8.65 15.29 14.15
N ASN A 290 -7.73 15.05 15.09
CA ASN A 290 -7.49 15.99 16.19
C ASN A 290 -6.54 17.15 15.83
N VAL A 291 -5.63 16.99 14.87
CA VAL A 291 -4.66 18.03 14.50
C VAL A 291 -5.04 18.70 13.19
N PHE A 292 -5.21 17.92 12.11
CA PHE A 292 -5.31 18.49 10.76
C PHE A 292 -6.71 18.98 10.39
N THR A 293 -7.77 18.25 10.77
CA THR A 293 -9.14 18.64 10.42
C THR A 293 -9.78 19.53 11.49
N SER A 294 -9.84 19.08 12.75
CA SER A 294 -10.52 19.85 13.81
C SER A 294 -9.67 20.99 14.38
N GLY A 295 -8.34 20.90 14.32
CA GLY A 295 -7.43 21.85 14.97
C GLY A 295 -7.52 21.87 16.50
N ASN A 296 -8.15 20.86 17.12
CA ASN A 296 -8.29 20.76 18.58
C ASN A 296 -6.95 20.56 19.28
N MET A 297 -6.00 19.92 18.58
CA MET A 297 -4.66 19.60 19.04
C MET A 297 -3.60 20.24 18.15
N ASP A 298 -2.36 20.25 18.65
CA ASP A 298 -1.26 21.01 18.08
C ASP A 298 -0.14 20.13 17.49
N TYR A 299 0.90 20.75 16.94
CA TYR A 299 2.00 19.99 16.33
C TYR A 299 2.88 19.24 17.33
N ALA A 300 2.87 19.62 18.62
CA ALA A 300 3.45 18.79 19.67
C ALA A 300 2.65 17.50 19.91
N HIS A 301 1.32 17.55 19.75
CA HIS A 301 0.48 16.35 19.74
C HIS A 301 0.77 15.45 18.54
N LEU A 302 0.87 16.03 17.34
CA LEU A 302 1.23 15.31 16.12
C LEU A 302 2.55 14.56 16.28
N ASP A 303 3.59 15.26 16.75
CA ASP A 303 4.92 14.70 16.98
C ASP A 303 4.87 13.50 17.93
N TYR A 304 4.21 13.67 19.08
CA TYR A 304 4.08 12.62 20.08
C TYR A 304 3.42 11.36 19.51
N TRP A 305 2.31 11.48 18.78
CA TRP A 305 1.60 10.30 18.27
C TRP A 305 2.30 9.66 17.09
N THR A 306 2.93 10.45 16.24
CA THR A 306 3.74 9.94 15.12
C THR A 306 4.92 9.13 15.64
N ALA A 307 5.65 9.66 16.62
CA ALA A 307 6.82 8.99 17.21
C ALA A 307 6.47 7.71 17.97
N ARG A 308 5.22 7.55 18.44
CA ARG A 308 4.83 6.46 19.34
C ARG A 308 3.96 5.40 18.70
N SER A 309 3.34 5.67 17.55
CA SER A 309 2.40 4.73 16.93
C SER A 309 3.09 3.40 16.58
N GLN A 310 4.23 3.47 15.90
CA GLN A 310 4.96 2.27 15.45
C GLN A 310 5.43 1.40 16.63
N ASP A 311 5.82 2.01 17.76
CA ASP A 311 6.19 1.28 18.99
C ASP A 311 5.06 0.41 19.56
N GLN A 312 3.81 0.66 19.17
CA GLN A 312 2.66 -0.07 19.70
C GLN A 312 2.36 -1.34 18.92
N TYR A 313 2.90 -1.52 17.72
CA TYR A 313 2.56 -2.63 16.83
C TYR A 313 3.55 -3.81 16.93
N SER A 314 3.10 -4.98 16.49
CA SER A 314 3.94 -6.19 16.39
C SER A 314 5.22 -5.90 15.59
N ASN A 315 6.36 -6.40 16.08
CA ASN A 315 7.65 -6.17 15.42
C ASN A 315 7.66 -6.78 14.01
N GLY A 316 8.07 -5.99 13.01
CA GLY A 316 8.07 -6.39 11.61
C GLY A 316 6.76 -6.13 10.86
N SER A 317 5.73 -5.57 11.51
CA SER A 317 4.51 -5.18 10.82
C SER A 317 4.70 -3.91 9.97
N THR A 318 4.25 -3.95 8.72
CA THR A 318 4.23 -2.78 7.84
C THR A 318 2.88 -2.08 7.97
N MET A 319 2.78 -1.07 8.83
CA MET A 319 1.50 -0.38 9.05
C MET A 319 1.12 0.57 7.91
N VAL A 320 -0.19 0.74 7.69
CA VAL A 320 -0.76 1.61 6.64
C VAL A 320 -1.38 2.86 7.28
N PRO A 321 -0.62 3.95 7.46
CA PRO A 321 -1.19 5.24 7.82
C PRO A 321 -1.99 5.80 6.64
N PHE A 322 -3.03 6.58 6.93
CA PHE A 322 -3.91 7.16 5.92
C PHE A 322 -4.50 8.49 6.40
N VAL A 323 -4.88 9.35 5.45
CA VAL A 323 -5.57 10.63 5.71
C VAL A 323 -7.05 10.56 5.35
N GLY A 324 -7.42 9.74 4.37
CA GLY A 324 -8.79 9.55 3.92
C GLY A 324 -9.04 8.13 3.45
N SER A 325 -10.33 7.76 3.38
CA SER A 325 -10.79 6.50 2.82
C SER A 325 -12.24 6.65 2.34
N HIS A 326 -12.74 5.61 1.67
CA HIS A 326 -14.14 5.52 1.24
C HIS A 326 -15.19 5.39 2.36
N ASP A 327 -14.79 5.34 3.63
CA ASP A 327 -15.69 5.17 4.80
C ASP A 327 -15.82 6.43 5.67
N VAL A 328 -15.05 7.46 5.35
CA VAL A 328 -15.04 8.73 6.08
C VAL A 328 -15.31 9.88 5.11
N PRO A 329 -15.91 11.00 5.56
CA PRO A 329 -16.02 12.18 4.72
C PRO A 329 -14.66 12.64 4.22
N ARG A 330 -14.65 13.28 3.05
CA ARG A 330 -13.41 13.75 2.41
C ARG A 330 -12.68 14.72 3.32
N PHE A 331 -11.35 14.60 3.35
CA PHE A 331 -10.50 15.40 4.23
C PHE A 331 -10.75 16.91 4.03
N THR A 332 -10.83 17.38 2.78
CA THR A 332 -10.97 18.82 2.50
C THR A 332 -12.33 19.37 2.93
N SER A 333 -13.41 18.58 2.87
CA SER A 333 -14.70 18.96 3.44
C SER A 333 -14.63 19.06 4.95
N ARG A 334 -13.95 18.13 5.62
CA ARG A 334 -13.76 18.15 7.07
C ARG A 334 -12.85 19.28 7.55
N ALA A 335 -11.90 19.71 6.74
CA ALA A 335 -11.03 20.85 7.01
C ALA A 335 -11.70 22.20 6.67
N ASP A 336 -12.81 22.22 5.93
CA ASP A 336 -13.58 23.43 5.64
C ASP A 336 -14.52 23.80 6.79
N SER A 337 -13.96 24.46 7.81
CA SER A 337 -14.71 24.96 8.97
C SER A 337 -15.87 25.92 8.66
N GLY A 338 -16.02 26.36 7.40
CA GLY A 338 -17.03 27.33 6.98
C GLY A 338 -18.44 26.77 6.75
N THR A 339 -18.60 25.45 6.61
CA THR A 339 -19.84 24.86 6.09
C THR A 339 -20.61 24.00 7.11
N ASN A 340 -19.91 23.26 7.99
CA ASN A 340 -20.50 22.29 8.93
C ASN A 340 -21.42 21.26 8.25
N ASP A 341 -21.13 20.93 6.99
CA ASP A 341 -21.87 19.99 6.17
C ASP A 341 -21.09 18.70 5.88
N GLU A 342 -19.88 18.56 6.43
CA GLU A 342 -18.97 17.46 6.15
C GLU A 342 -19.53 16.08 6.50
N TRP A 343 -20.51 16.01 7.40
CA TRP A 343 -21.20 14.76 7.76
C TRP A 343 -22.53 14.55 7.03
N ASN A 344 -22.93 15.47 6.16
CA ASN A 344 -24.16 15.33 5.39
C ASN A 344 -24.01 14.22 4.35
N GLN A 345 -24.99 13.33 4.35
CA GLN A 345 -25.00 12.12 3.52
C GLN A 345 -25.79 12.30 2.22
N TRP A 346 -26.85 13.12 2.27
CA TRP A 346 -27.86 13.22 1.21
C TRP A 346 -28.07 14.65 0.74
N GLN A 347 -28.53 14.79 -0.50
CA GLN A 347 -28.72 16.09 -1.16
C GLN A 347 -29.63 17.04 -0.36
N GLU A 348 -30.71 16.54 0.24
CA GLU A 348 -31.65 17.34 1.01
C GLU A 348 -31.08 17.86 2.34
N ALA A 349 -30.00 17.26 2.85
CA ALA A 349 -29.27 17.75 4.00
C ALA A 349 -28.33 18.92 3.62
N GLY A 350 -28.01 19.05 2.32
CA GLY A 350 -27.04 20.01 1.80
C GLY A 350 -25.64 19.42 1.82
N LEU A 351 -25.26 18.72 0.75
CA LEU A 351 -23.94 18.09 0.63
C LEU A 351 -22.80 19.12 0.57
N PRO A 352 -21.60 18.78 1.05
CA PRO A 352 -20.41 19.59 0.90
C PRO A 352 -20.18 20.00 -0.56
N GLY A 353 -19.82 21.27 -0.75
CA GLY A 353 -19.36 21.78 -2.03
C GLY A 353 -17.84 21.85 -2.10
N GLN A 354 -17.32 22.18 -3.28
CA GLN A 354 -15.91 22.52 -3.47
C GLN A 354 -15.50 23.66 -2.52
N PRO A 355 -14.44 23.48 -1.70
CA PRO A 355 -13.98 24.50 -0.77
C PRO A 355 -13.69 25.84 -1.45
N GLY A 356 -14.22 26.92 -0.88
CA GLY A 356 -14.18 28.25 -1.48
C GLY A 356 -12.89 29.04 -1.25
N ASN A 357 -11.98 28.55 -0.40
CA ASN A 357 -10.78 29.26 0.04
C ASN A 357 -9.56 28.32 0.14
N ASP A 358 -8.39 28.86 0.48
CA ASP A 358 -7.11 28.11 0.50
C ASP A 358 -6.93 27.20 1.72
N LEU A 359 -7.62 27.46 2.83
CA LEU A 359 -7.32 26.81 4.11
C LEU A 359 -7.48 25.28 4.06
N PRO A 360 -8.54 24.70 3.45
CA PRO A 360 -8.66 23.24 3.39
C PRO A 360 -7.57 22.57 2.55
N TYR A 361 -7.14 23.22 1.46
CA TYR A 361 -6.05 22.72 0.61
C TYR A 361 -4.69 22.87 1.30
N GLN A 362 -4.49 23.95 2.06
CA GLN A 362 -3.29 24.13 2.90
C GLN A 362 -3.23 23.08 4.01
N ALA A 363 -4.34 22.80 4.69
CA ALA A 363 -4.42 21.72 5.67
C ALA A 363 -4.15 20.35 5.03
N ALA A 364 -4.66 20.11 3.82
CA ALA A 364 -4.41 18.88 3.07
C ALA A 364 -2.92 18.73 2.72
N LEU A 365 -2.27 19.80 2.27
CA LEU A 365 -0.83 19.79 2.01
C LEU A 365 -0.02 19.40 3.26
N GLN A 366 -0.38 19.95 4.43
CA GLN A 366 0.28 19.60 5.69
C GLN A 366 0.05 18.12 6.06
N ALA A 367 -1.19 17.63 5.91
CA ALA A 367 -1.54 16.25 6.22
C ALA A 367 -0.83 15.25 5.29
N TYR A 368 -0.77 15.52 3.99
CA TYR A 368 -0.11 14.65 3.02
C TYR A 368 1.41 14.76 3.06
N ALA A 369 1.97 15.92 3.41
CA ALA A 369 3.39 16.03 3.71
C ALA A 369 3.78 15.13 4.88
N TRP A 370 3.03 15.18 5.98
CA TRP A 370 3.22 14.28 7.12
C TRP A 370 3.07 12.80 6.72
N LEU A 371 1.98 12.45 6.03
CA LEU A 371 1.70 11.07 5.63
C LEU A 371 2.81 10.47 4.77
N LEU A 372 3.30 11.22 3.79
CA LEU A 372 4.30 10.73 2.82
C LEU A 372 5.72 10.72 3.38
N THR A 373 5.94 11.28 4.57
CA THR A 373 7.28 11.39 5.18
C THR A 373 7.35 10.86 6.61
N THR A 374 6.39 10.01 6.97
CA THR A 374 6.35 9.23 8.21
C THR A 374 6.57 7.73 7.92
N PRO A 375 6.94 6.89 8.91
CA PRO A 375 7.08 5.45 8.70
C PRO A 375 5.79 4.73 8.31
N GLY A 376 5.92 3.62 7.59
CA GLY A 376 4.84 2.74 7.14
C GLY A 376 4.60 2.84 5.63
N ALA A 377 3.60 2.10 5.14
CA ALA A 377 3.15 2.10 3.75
C ALA A 377 1.94 3.06 3.60
N PRO A 378 2.15 4.36 3.32
CA PRO A 378 1.07 5.33 3.29
C PRO A 378 0.01 5.03 2.23
N LEU A 379 -1.24 5.39 2.54
CA LEU A 379 -2.38 5.24 1.65
C LEU A 379 -2.93 6.60 1.18
N ILE A 380 -3.07 6.76 -0.14
CA ILE A 380 -3.86 7.82 -0.78
C ILE A 380 -5.18 7.22 -1.27
N TYR A 381 -6.30 7.84 -0.93
CA TYR A 381 -7.61 7.50 -1.49
C TYR A 381 -7.90 8.35 -2.73
N GLN A 382 -8.38 7.72 -3.80
CA GLN A 382 -8.58 8.39 -5.08
C GLN A 382 -9.27 9.75 -4.99
N GLY A 383 -8.65 10.79 -5.52
CA GLY A 383 -9.12 12.17 -5.52
C GLY A 383 -8.61 13.01 -4.34
N ASP A 384 -8.09 12.40 -3.28
CA ASP A 384 -7.50 13.17 -2.20
C ASP A 384 -6.20 13.88 -2.63
N GLU A 385 -5.51 13.38 -3.67
CA GLU A 385 -4.31 14.01 -4.22
C GLU A 385 -4.58 15.43 -4.75
N TYR A 386 -5.80 15.71 -5.22
CA TYR A 386 -6.21 17.07 -5.60
C TYR A 386 -7.18 17.69 -4.59
N GLY A 387 -7.44 17.01 -3.48
CA GLY A 387 -8.31 17.50 -2.41
C GLY A 387 -9.80 17.42 -2.73
N GLU A 388 -10.26 16.33 -3.34
CA GLU A 388 -11.67 16.07 -3.61
C GLU A 388 -12.54 16.33 -2.38
N PHE A 389 -13.71 16.92 -2.59
CA PHE A 389 -14.68 17.24 -1.53
C PHE A 389 -15.81 16.21 -1.52
N GLY A 390 -16.48 16.04 -0.39
CA GLY A 390 -17.58 15.10 -0.24
C GLY A 390 -17.89 14.78 1.22
N GLY A 391 -19.18 14.60 1.51
CA GLY A 391 -19.71 14.27 2.83
C GLY A 391 -19.60 12.79 3.18
N ALA A 392 -20.48 12.29 4.04
CA ALA A 392 -20.50 10.87 4.40
C ALA A 392 -20.97 9.99 3.22
N ASP A 393 -20.64 8.68 3.24
CA ASP A 393 -21.08 7.69 2.24
C ASP A 393 -22.58 7.85 1.93
N PRO A 394 -22.98 8.13 0.67
CA PRO A 394 -22.22 7.88 -0.55
C PRO A 394 -21.48 9.07 -1.14
N ASP A 395 -21.54 10.24 -0.51
CA ASP A 395 -21.01 11.47 -1.10
C ASP A 395 -19.47 11.54 -1.09
N ASN A 396 -18.77 10.81 -0.23
CA ASN A 396 -17.31 10.69 -0.29
C ASN A 396 -16.78 9.86 -1.49
N ARG A 397 -17.66 9.31 -2.34
CA ARG A 397 -17.30 8.39 -3.43
C ARG A 397 -17.58 8.99 -4.81
N HIS A 398 -17.31 10.28 -4.98
CA HIS A 398 -17.45 10.92 -6.31
C HIS A 398 -16.62 10.21 -7.37
N MET A 399 -17.09 10.27 -8.61
CA MET A 399 -16.30 9.88 -9.77
C MET A 399 -15.01 10.73 -9.81
N TRP A 400 -13.87 10.08 -10.03
CA TRP A 400 -12.60 10.76 -10.15
C TRP A 400 -12.66 11.86 -11.22
N ARG A 401 -12.06 13.01 -10.91
CA ARG A 401 -12.06 14.19 -11.79
C ARG A 401 -10.72 14.34 -12.48
N ASN A 402 -10.76 14.44 -13.81
CA ASN A 402 -9.57 14.74 -14.60
C ASN A 402 -9.11 16.20 -14.40
N ASN A 403 -7.89 16.50 -14.87
CA ASN A 403 -7.25 17.82 -14.75
C ASN A 403 -8.05 18.98 -15.38
N SER A 404 -8.96 18.71 -16.32
CA SER A 404 -9.83 19.75 -16.91
C SER A 404 -11.04 20.10 -16.04
N ASN A 405 -11.31 19.29 -15.03
CA ASN A 405 -12.44 19.41 -14.11
C ASN A 405 -12.03 19.84 -12.70
N ILE A 406 -10.75 20.14 -12.47
CA ILE A 406 -10.22 20.67 -11.21
C ILE A 406 -9.81 22.14 -11.34
N ASN A 407 -9.86 22.89 -10.24
CA ASN A 407 -9.48 24.29 -10.16
C ASN A 407 -7.97 24.44 -9.87
N SER A 408 -7.47 25.68 -9.82
CA SER A 408 -6.04 25.94 -9.61
C SER A 408 -5.51 25.56 -8.22
N ARG A 409 -6.35 25.56 -7.18
CA ARG A 409 -5.95 25.15 -5.82
C ARG A 409 -5.82 23.63 -5.75
N GLU A 410 -6.79 22.92 -6.32
CA GLU A 410 -6.80 21.46 -6.45
C GLU A 410 -5.58 20.97 -7.25
N PHE A 411 -5.31 21.61 -8.40
CA PHE A 411 -4.14 21.30 -9.21
C PHE A 411 -2.82 21.57 -8.48
N ALA A 412 -2.71 22.71 -7.79
CA ALA A 412 -1.50 23.03 -7.01
C ALA A 412 -1.28 22.07 -5.83
N LEU A 413 -2.35 21.59 -5.19
CA LEU A 413 -2.25 20.55 -4.16
C LEU A 413 -1.72 19.25 -4.76
N MET A 414 -2.26 18.83 -5.91
CA MET A 414 -1.82 17.63 -6.62
C MET A 414 -0.35 17.69 -7.05
N GLU A 415 0.11 18.82 -7.58
CA GLU A 415 1.53 19.00 -7.92
C GLU A 415 2.44 18.87 -6.70
N ASN A 416 2.04 19.44 -5.55
CA ASN A 416 2.84 19.35 -4.33
C ASN A 416 2.86 17.93 -3.75
N ILE A 417 1.70 17.26 -3.70
CA ILE A 417 1.61 15.87 -3.21
C ILE A 417 2.43 14.93 -4.10
N SER A 418 2.31 15.07 -5.43
CA SER A 418 3.14 14.36 -6.40
C SER A 418 4.62 14.60 -6.15
N ALA A 419 5.06 15.85 -5.99
CA ALA A 419 6.47 16.17 -5.73
C ALA A 419 6.99 15.52 -4.44
N ILE A 420 6.22 15.56 -3.35
CA ILE A 420 6.59 14.93 -2.08
C ILE A 420 6.67 13.40 -2.24
N ALA A 421 5.73 12.80 -2.95
CA ALA A 421 5.72 11.36 -3.20
C ALA A 421 6.92 10.92 -4.06
N GLN A 422 7.33 11.71 -5.06
CA GLN A 422 8.57 11.44 -5.82
C GLN A 422 9.80 11.51 -4.91
N LEU A 423 9.90 12.51 -4.02
CA LEU A 423 10.99 12.57 -3.04
C LEU A 423 11.01 11.34 -2.13
N ARG A 424 9.85 10.85 -1.69
CA ARG A 424 9.75 9.58 -0.95
C ARG A 424 10.24 8.41 -1.81
N LYS A 425 9.81 8.31 -3.08
CA LYS A 425 10.23 7.27 -4.03
C LYS A 425 11.73 7.28 -4.31
N ASP A 426 12.42 8.40 -4.12
CA ASP A 426 13.86 8.53 -4.37
C ASP A 426 14.73 8.48 -3.09
N SER A 427 14.16 8.62 -1.89
CA SER A 427 14.90 8.60 -0.61
C SER A 427 14.62 7.35 0.24
N ASP A 428 15.67 6.58 0.53
CA ASP A 428 15.60 5.46 1.47
C ASP A 428 15.25 5.92 2.88
N ALA A 429 15.75 7.09 3.29
CA ALA A 429 15.40 7.67 4.58
C ALA A 429 13.89 7.92 4.69
N LEU A 430 13.25 8.50 3.67
CA LEU A 430 11.80 8.76 3.71
C LEU A 430 10.97 7.48 3.67
N ARG A 431 11.45 6.40 3.03
CA ARG A 431 10.73 5.11 2.97
C ARG A 431 10.91 4.27 4.23
N ARG A 432 12.15 4.17 4.74
CA ARG A 432 12.56 3.16 5.73
C ARG A 432 13.25 3.73 6.96
N GLY A 433 13.42 5.05 7.03
CA GLY A 433 14.09 5.71 8.14
C GLY A 433 13.30 5.63 9.45
N SER A 434 14.04 5.68 10.56
CA SER A 434 13.46 5.85 11.88
C SER A 434 13.09 7.32 12.10
N TYR A 435 11.89 7.56 12.65
CA TYR A 435 11.41 8.89 12.99
C TYR A 435 12.11 9.44 14.23
N GLU A 436 12.66 10.65 14.15
CA GLU A 436 13.22 11.37 15.29
C GLU A 436 12.76 12.83 15.30
N SER A 437 12.18 13.26 16.43
CA SER A 437 11.77 14.65 16.62
C SER A 437 12.98 15.58 16.74
N LEU A 438 12.99 16.67 15.97
CA LEU A 438 14.04 17.70 16.07
C LEU A 438 13.54 18.94 16.82
N THR A 439 12.35 19.43 16.45
CA THR A 439 11.69 20.53 17.14
C THR A 439 10.18 20.42 16.96
N ASN A 440 9.43 20.79 17.99
CA ASN A 440 7.98 20.88 17.92
C ASN A 440 7.49 22.09 18.72
N SER A 441 6.36 22.63 18.30
CA SER A 441 5.65 23.69 18.99
C SER A 441 4.16 23.57 18.68
N THR A 442 3.37 24.60 18.99
CA THR A 442 1.95 24.61 18.67
C THR A 442 1.70 24.55 17.15
N ASP A 443 2.46 25.30 16.34
CA ASP A 443 2.17 25.46 14.90
C ASP A 443 3.36 25.12 13.98
N THR A 444 4.50 24.74 14.57
CA THR A 444 5.71 24.38 13.82
C THR A 444 6.25 23.04 14.30
N ILE A 445 6.78 22.25 13.38
CA ILE A 445 7.45 20.98 13.68
C ILE A 445 8.55 20.73 12.67
N ALA A 446 9.64 20.11 13.11
CA ALA A 446 10.57 19.43 12.24
C ALA A 446 10.99 18.09 12.84
N TRP A 447 11.14 17.09 11.98
CA TRP A 447 11.62 15.75 12.33
C TRP A 447 12.64 15.29 11.31
N SER A 448 13.42 14.29 11.68
CA SER A 448 14.24 13.54 10.74
C SER A 448 13.68 12.14 10.54
N MET A 449 13.88 11.64 9.33
CA MET A 449 13.80 10.23 9.01
C MET A 449 15.24 9.80 8.75
N THR A 450 15.75 8.85 9.54
CA THR A 450 17.18 8.50 9.50
C THR A 450 17.37 7.00 9.34
N ILE A 451 18.24 6.62 8.40
CA ILE A 451 18.79 5.27 8.25
C ILE A 451 20.32 5.37 8.24
N SER A 452 21.04 4.25 8.30
CA SER A 452 22.51 4.27 8.42
C SER A 452 23.23 5.00 7.28
N SER A 453 22.63 5.03 6.09
CA SER A 453 23.20 5.56 4.85
C SER A 453 22.60 6.88 4.40
N ASP A 454 21.41 7.26 4.87
CA ASP A 454 20.63 8.39 4.37
C ASP A 454 19.89 9.08 5.52
N GLN A 455 19.65 10.39 5.37
CA GLN A 455 18.84 11.16 6.29
C GLN A 455 18.01 12.19 5.52
N ALA A 456 16.73 12.29 5.86
CA ALA A 456 15.84 13.33 5.39
C ALA A 456 15.34 14.14 6.59
N VAL A 457 15.19 15.46 6.41
CA VAL A 457 14.62 16.37 7.40
C VAL A 457 13.39 17.02 6.80
N VAL A 458 12.28 16.95 7.52
CA VAL A 458 11.00 17.54 7.13
C VAL A 458 10.64 18.61 8.13
N ALA A 459 10.18 19.76 7.65
CA ALA A 459 9.72 20.85 8.48
C ALA A 459 8.39 21.41 7.97
N MET A 460 7.48 21.70 8.90
CA MET A 460 6.13 22.18 8.62
C MET A 460 5.78 23.40 9.48
N ASN A 461 5.05 24.33 8.89
CA ASN A 461 4.49 25.50 9.58
C ASN A 461 3.02 25.67 9.18
N ARG A 462 2.08 25.33 10.07
CA ARG A 462 0.64 25.62 9.87
C ARG A 462 0.22 27.00 10.35
N GLY A 463 1.15 27.78 10.90
CA GLY A 463 0.85 29.09 11.46
C GLY A 463 0.60 30.15 10.39
N GLU A 464 -0.07 31.23 10.80
CA GLU A 464 -0.37 32.40 9.95
C GLU A 464 0.83 33.32 9.70
N ASN A 465 1.96 33.06 10.37
CA ASN A 465 3.18 33.86 10.25
C ASN A 465 4.35 32.98 9.86
N SER A 466 5.36 33.59 9.23
CA SER A 466 6.64 32.92 9.00
C SER A 466 7.29 32.50 10.32
N ALA A 467 7.94 31.34 10.31
CA ALA A 467 8.62 30.78 11.48
C ALA A 467 10.07 30.39 11.14
N GLY A 468 10.98 30.69 12.05
CA GLY A 468 12.38 30.30 11.94
C GLY A 468 12.63 28.92 12.56
N PHE A 469 13.50 28.14 11.93
CA PHE A 469 13.98 26.85 12.40
C PHE A 469 15.49 26.95 12.56
N ASP A 470 16.01 26.37 13.64
CA ASP A 470 17.42 26.26 13.97
C ASP A 470 17.64 24.81 14.41
N LEU A 471 18.29 24.02 13.56
CA LEU A 471 18.39 22.57 13.72
C LEU A 471 19.84 22.15 13.98
N GLU A 472 20.04 21.16 14.84
CA GLU A 472 21.38 20.60 15.08
C GLU A 472 21.72 19.51 14.04
N LEU A 473 22.10 19.93 12.83
CA LEU A 473 22.52 19.04 11.74
C LEU A 473 24.04 19.08 11.52
N ASN A 474 24.57 18.10 10.80
CA ASN A 474 25.99 18.03 10.41
C ASN A 474 26.20 18.13 8.88
N TRP A 475 25.14 18.44 8.13
CA TRP A 475 25.14 18.64 6.68
C TRP A 475 24.22 19.81 6.30
N LEU A 476 24.40 20.34 5.09
CA LEU A 476 23.62 21.43 4.52
C LEU A 476 22.96 20.97 3.23
N ALA A 477 21.68 21.27 3.06
CA ALA A 477 20.99 21.13 1.79
C ALA A 477 20.01 22.28 1.57
N ASN A 478 19.62 22.49 0.32
CA ASN A 478 18.44 23.29 0.03
C ASN A 478 17.20 22.40 0.07
N ASP A 479 16.05 23.02 0.33
CA ASP A 479 14.77 22.36 0.24
C ASP A 479 14.52 21.86 -1.18
N SER A 480 14.06 20.61 -1.25
CA SER A 480 13.80 19.89 -2.49
C SER A 480 12.44 20.21 -3.10
N LEU A 481 11.59 20.98 -2.39
CA LEU A 481 10.26 21.40 -2.86
C LEU A 481 10.23 22.85 -3.37
N ASN A 482 10.62 23.82 -2.53
CA ASN A 482 10.33 25.25 -2.73
C ASN A 482 11.58 26.15 -2.71
N GLU A 483 12.77 25.59 -2.92
CA GLU A 483 14.05 26.32 -2.96
C GLU A 483 14.40 27.11 -1.68
N ILE A 484 13.87 26.70 -0.52
CA ILE A 484 14.24 27.27 0.78
C ILE A 484 15.69 26.91 1.09
N VAL A 485 16.50 27.93 1.38
CA VAL A 485 17.94 27.77 1.64
C VAL A 485 18.18 27.63 3.14
N MET A 486 18.82 26.52 3.53
CA MET A 486 19.40 26.34 4.86
C MET A 486 20.74 27.08 4.94
N ASP A 487 20.91 27.95 5.94
CA ASP A 487 22.16 28.69 6.11
C ASP A 487 23.25 27.87 6.80
N GLU A 488 24.48 28.40 6.88
CA GLU A 488 25.63 27.72 7.48
C GLU A 488 25.48 27.36 8.97
N ASN A 489 24.46 27.91 9.66
CA ASN A 489 24.10 27.55 11.03
C ASN A 489 22.94 26.53 11.06
N HIS A 490 22.62 25.89 9.93
CA HIS A 490 21.50 24.97 9.77
C HIS A 490 20.15 25.62 10.11
N SER A 491 20.05 26.93 9.88
CA SER A 491 18.84 27.71 10.13
C SER A 491 18.13 28.06 8.82
N PHE A 492 16.79 28.11 8.86
CA PHE A 492 15.96 28.52 7.72
C PHE A 492 14.64 29.13 8.21
N THR A 493 13.85 29.70 7.30
CA THR A 493 12.54 30.28 7.62
C THR A 493 11.48 29.72 6.68
N LEU A 494 10.41 29.18 7.25
CA LEU A 494 9.23 28.76 6.50
C LEU A 494 8.19 29.88 6.47
N GLY A 495 7.54 30.04 5.32
CA GLY A 495 6.34 30.86 5.20
C GLY A 495 5.15 30.27 5.98
N PRO A 496 4.06 31.02 6.12
CA PRO A 496 2.81 30.46 6.65
C PRO A 496 2.31 29.32 5.76
N HIS A 497 1.76 28.28 6.37
CA HIS A 497 1.20 27.09 5.70
C HIS A 497 2.18 26.33 4.80
N ALA A 498 3.49 26.50 5.02
CA ALA A 498 4.54 25.94 4.18
C ALA A 498 5.08 24.60 4.71
N VAL A 499 5.65 23.83 3.80
CA VAL A 499 6.36 22.56 4.03
C VAL A 499 7.73 22.65 3.36
N ALA A 500 8.75 22.09 3.98
CA ALA A 500 10.08 21.91 3.38
C ALA A 500 10.61 20.50 3.64
N ILE A 501 11.32 19.95 2.66
CA ILE A 501 11.98 18.64 2.74
C ILE A 501 13.43 18.79 2.31
N PHE A 502 14.35 18.49 3.21
CA PHE A 502 15.78 18.52 2.97
C PHE A 502 16.29 17.07 2.93
N LEU A 503 16.94 16.70 1.82
CA LEU A 503 17.59 15.40 1.69
C LEU A 503 19.09 15.57 1.94
N GLN A 504 19.68 14.65 2.70
CA GLN A 504 21.13 14.65 2.91
C GLN A 504 21.83 14.54 1.55
N PRO A 505 22.77 15.45 1.23
CA PRO A 505 23.52 15.33 -0.01
C PRO A 505 24.41 14.09 0.04
N HIS A 506 24.15 13.14 -0.84
CA HIS A 506 25.08 12.06 -1.11
C HIS A 506 26.17 12.59 -2.05
N ASP A 507 27.43 12.44 -1.66
CA ASP A 507 28.51 12.51 -2.64
C ASP A 507 28.20 11.45 -3.69
N ASN A 508 28.06 11.82 -4.97
CA ASN A 508 27.84 10.91 -6.12
C ASN A 508 29.01 9.92 -6.35
N ASN A 509 29.74 9.58 -5.30
CA ASN A 509 30.90 8.72 -5.22
C ASN A 509 30.81 7.76 -4.02
N SER A 510 29.69 7.70 -3.28
CA SER A 510 29.37 6.53 -2.47
C SER A 510 29.11 5.37 -3.44
N SER A 511 29.88 4.30 -3.26
CA SER A 511 29.60 3.07 -4.00
C SER A 511 28.29 2.51 -3.45
N PRO A 512 27.37 2.05 -4.31
CA PRO A 512 26.11 1.46 -3.85
C PRO A 512 26.40 0.39 -2.81
N ILE A 513 25.58 0.33 -1.74
CA ILE A 513 25.77 -0.65 -0.68
C ILE A 513 25.67 -2.04 -1.31
N GLN A 514 26.78 -2.77 -1.29
CA GLN A 514 26.88 -4.11 -1.84
C GLN A 514 26.49 -5.13 -0.77
N GLY A 515 25.64 -6.08 -1.15
CA GLY A 515 25.20 -7.17 -0.29
C GLY A 515 24.08 -7.94 -0.94
N CYS A 516 23.64 -9.02 -0.30
CA CYS A 516 22.56 -9.81 -0.87
C CYS A 516 21.25 -9.01 -0.90
N THR A 517 20.69 -8.76 -2.09
CA THR A 517 19.42 -8.05 -2.28
C THR A 517 18.21 -8.98 -2.31
N ASN A 518 18.43 -10.29 -2.29
CA ASN A 518 17.35 -11.29 -2.28
C ASN A 518 16.87 -11.57 -0.85
N SER A 519 15.63 -11.21 -0.54
CA SER A 519 14.97 -11.43 0.77
C SER A 519 14.89 -12.90 1.18
N SER A 520 14.98 -13.82 0.23
CA SER A 520 14.97 -15.27 0.48
C SER A 520 16.33 -15.84 0.91
N ALA A 521 17.42 -15.06 0.83
CA ALA A 521 18.74 -15.49 1.26
C ALA A 521 18.91 -15.38 2.78
N THR A 522 19.65 -16.29 3.39
CA THR A 522 19.91 -16.28 4.84
C THR A 522 20.77 -15.09 5.28
N ASN A 523 21.44 -14.42 4.34
CA ASN A 523 22.23 -13.22 4.56
C ASN A 523 21.69 -12.02 3.77
N TYR A 524 20.39 -11.99 3.50
CA TYR A 524 19.71 -10.82 2.95
C TYR A 524 20.11 -9.55 3.72
N ASN A 525 20.51 -8.53 2.97
CA ASN A 525 20.83 -7.22 3.51
C ASN A 525 19.77 -6.22 3.02
N PRO A 526 18.84 -5.77 3.88
CA PRO A 526 17.79 -4.82 3.51
C PRO A 526 18.33 -3.42 3.15
N LEU A 527 19.63 -3.18 3.36
CA LEU A 527 20.32 -1.95 2.98
C LEU A 527 21.11 -2.08 1.67
N ALA A 528 21.16 -3.26 1.05
CA ALA A 528 21.92 -3.45 -0.18
C ALA A 528 21.18 -2.87 -1.40
N GLU A 529 21.89 -2.03 -2.17
CA GLU A 529 21.43 -1.42 -3.41
C GLU A 529 21.85 -2.25 -4.65
N VAL A 530 22.94 -3.01 -4.53
CA VAL A 530 23.48 -3.85 -5.61
C VAL A 530 23.83 -5.22 -5.06
N ASP A 531 23.33 -6.27 -5.73
CA ASP A 531 23.71 -7.64 -5.42
C ASP A 531 25.20 -7.85 -5.74
N ASP A 532 25.96 -8.25 -4.72
CA ASP A 532 27.39 -8.55 -4.82
C ASP A 532 27.65 -10.04 -5.05
N GLY A 533 26.60 -10.84 -5.24
CA GLY A 533 26.67 -12.29 -5.38
C GLY A 533 26.98 -13.01 -4.06
N SER A 534 26.89 -12.32 -2.92
CA SER A 534 27.10 -12.92 -1.60
C SER A 534 25.90 -13.72 -1.09
N CYS A 535 24.76 -13.72 -1.78
CA CYS A 535 23.55 -14.41 -1.33
C CYS A 535 23.80 -15.89 -1.00
N GLN A 536 23.53 -16.26 0.25
CA GLN A 536 23.61 -17.60 0.79
C GLN A 536 22.20 -18.18 0.91
N TYR A 537 22.02 -19.39 0.39
CA TYR A 537 20.75 -20.11 0.44
C TYR A 537 20.93 -21.41 1.20
N SER A 538 19.89 -21.81 1.93
CA SER A 538 19.86 -23.06 2.70
C SER A 538 19.89 -24.32 1.81
N SER A 539 19.69 -24.18 0.50
CA SER A 539 19.91 -25.21 -0.52
C SER A 539 20.48 -24.57 -1.80
N PRO A 540 21.39 -25.24 -2.55
CA PRO A 540 22.01 -24.65 -3.72
C PRO A 540 20.99 -24.43 -4.85
N PRO A 541 20.91 -23.22 -5.42
CA PRO A 541 19.95 -22.87 -6.45
C PRO A 541 20.21 -23.64 -7.75
N VAL A 542 19.13 -23.93 -8.48
CA VAL A 542 19.23 -24.65 -9.75
C VAL A 542 19.63 -23.66 -10.85
N GLU A 543 20.80 -23.84 -11.43
CA GLU A 543 21.29 -23.04 -12.55
C GLU A 543 20.69 -23.52 -13.89
N GLY A 544 20.32 -22.58 -14.76
CA GLY A 544 19.88 -22.85 -16.13
C GLY A 544 19.19 -21.65 -16.78
N CYS A 545 18.83 -21.75 -18.06
CA CYS A 545 18.18 -20.64 -18.75
C CYS A 545 16.82 -20.29 -18.13
N THR A 546 16.69 -19.09 -17.57
CA THR A 546 15.45 -18.58 -16.94
C THR A 546 14.50 -17.91 -17.94
N ASN A 547 14.95 -17.62 -19.17
CA ASN A 547 14.14 -16.96 -20.18
C ASN A 547 13.19 -17.94 -20.90
N SER A 548 11.88 -17.78 -20.70
CA SER A 548 10.82 -18.62 -21.29
C SER A 548 10.73 -18.58 -22.82
N SER A 549 11.34 -17.58 -23.46
CA SER A 549 11.42 -17.45 -24.92
C SER A 549 12.60 -18.20 -25.53
N ALA A 550 13.51 -18.74 -24.70
CA ALA A 550 14.64 -19.53 -25.17
C ALA A 550 14.23 -21.00 -25.43
N THR A 551 14.85 -21.61 -26.43
CA THR A 551 14.63 -23.03 -26.80
C THR A 551 15.09 -24.03 -25.75
N ASN A 552 15.92 -23.60 -24.80
CA ASN A 552 16.43 -24.40 -23.68
C ASN A 552 16.02 -23.83 -22.32
N TYR A 553 14.90 -23.11 -22.24
CA TYR A 553 14.29 -22.68 -20.98
C TYR A 553 14.18 -23.84 -19.98
N ASN A 554 14.67 -23.63 -18.76
CA ASN A 554 14.56 -24.57 -17.65
C ASN A 554 13.57 -24.01 -16.61
N PRO A 555 12.37 -24.59 -16.47
CA PRO A 555 11.36 -24.11 -15.52
C PRO A 555 11.71 -24.35 -14.06
N LEU A 556 12.80 -25.06 -13.77
CA LEU A 556 13.33 -25.24 -12.43
C LEU A 556 14.54 -24.34 -12.16
N ALA A 557 15.01 -23.54 -13.12
CA ALA A 557 16.17 -22.69 -12.92
C ALA A 557 15.79 -21.42 -12.14
N GLU A 558 16.56 -21.17 -11.06
CA GLU A 558 16.44 -20.01 -10.17
C GLU A 558 17.49 -18.94 -10.52
N ILE A 559 18.59 -19.34 -11.19
CA ILE A 559 19.68 -18.46 -11.62
C ILE A 559 19.98 -18.70 -13.10
N ASP A 560 20.03 -17.62 -13.89
CA ASP A 560 20.45 -17.69 -15.30
C ASP A 560 21.95 -17.96 -15.38
N ASP A 561 22.31 -19.10 -15.96
CA ASP A 561 23.70 -19.53 -16.19
C ASP A 561 24.27 -18.99 -17.52
N GLY A 562 23.51 -18.16 -18.22
CA GLY A 562 23.87 -17.61 -19.53
C GLY A 562 23.78 -18.65 -20.66
N SER A 563 23.14 -19.81 -20.42
CA SER A 563 23.02 -20.86 -21.42
C SER A 563 21.89 -20.62 -22.44
N CYS A 564 21.08 -19.57 -22.30
CA CYS A 564 19.90 -19.33 -23.14
C CYS A 564 20.20 -19.34 -24.65
N GLN A 565 19.50 -20.20 -25.39
CA GLN A 565 19.57 -20.38 -26.83
C GLN A 565 18.27 -19.90 -27.47
N TYR A 566 18.34 -18.86 -28.27
CA TYR A 566 17.18 -18.33 -29.00
C TYR A 566 17.08 -18.95 -30.39
N PRO A 567 15.86 -19.14 -30.93
CA PRO A 567 15.71 -19.56 -32.32
C PRO A 567 16.32 -18.50 -33.25
N SER A 568 17.14 -18.93 -34.20
CA SER A 568 17.69 -18.04 -35.23
C SER A 568 16.55 -17.45 -36.08
N PRO A 569 16.56 -16.14 -36.37
CA PRO A 569 15.48 -15.50 -37.11
C PRO A 569 15.33 -16.10 -38.52
N PRO A 570 14.08 -16.20 -39.04
CA PRO A 570 13.82 -16.79 -40.34
C PRO A 570 14.52 -15.99 -41.44
N VAL A 571 15.08 -16.70 -42.42
CA VAL A 571 15.76 -16.07 -43.56
C VAL A 571 14.71 -15.42 -44.46
N GLU A 572 14.75 -14.09 -44.57
CA GLU A 572 13.84 -13.34 -45.44
C GLU A 572 14.35 -13.25 -46.88
N GLY A 573 13.45 -13.39 -47.86
CA GLY A 573 13.77 -13.23 -49.27
C GLY A 573 12.63 -13.68 -50.17
N CYS A 574 12.73 -13.43 -51.48
CA CYS A 574 11.66 -13.83 -52.41
C CYS A 574 11.46 -15.35 -52.39
N THR A 575 10.28 -15.82 -51.96
CA THR A 575 9.93 -17.25 -51.89
C THR A 575 9.31 -17.78 -53.19
N ASN A 576 9.03 -16.92 -54.17
CA ASN A 576 8.42 -17.33 -55.43
C ASN A 576 9.47 -17.81 -56.44
N SER A 577 9.47 -19.12 -56.74
CA SER A 577 10.41 -19.76 -57.68
C SER A 577 10.34 -19.26 -59.12
N SER A 578 9.34 -18.45 -59.47
CA SER A 578 9.16 -17.85 -60.80
C SER A 578 9.73 -16.44 -60.91
N ALA A 579 10.15 -15.84 -59.79
CA ALA A 579 10.79 -14.53 -59.76
C ALA A 579 12.27 -14.62 -60.13
N THR A 580 12.83 -13.56 -60.70
CA THR A 580 14.24 -13.51 -61.11
C THR A 580 15.20 -13.47 -59.93
N ASN A 581 14.73 -13.06 -58.75
CA ASN A 581 15.50 -12.98 -57.51
C ASN A 581 15.00 -13.97 -56.45
N TYR A 582 14.41 -15.11 -56.87
CA TYR A 582 14.02 -16.20 -55.96
C TYR A 582 15.19 -16.65 -55.07
N ASN A 583 14.97 -16.69 -53.76
CA ASN A 583 15.92 -17.22 -52.79
C ASN A 583 15.41 -18.57 -52.24
N PRO A 584 16.06 -19.70 -52.57
CA PRO A 584 15.65 -21.02 -52.09
C PRO A 584 15.89 -21.26 -50.59
N LEU A 585 16.60 -20.35 -49.91
CA LEU A 585 16.79 -20.38 -48.45
C LEU A 585 15.82 -19.48 -47.71
N ALA A 586 14.96 -18.73 -48.40
CA ALA A 586 14.01 -17.84 -47.75
C ALA A 586 12.82 -18.61 -47.18
N GLU A 587 12.54 -18.40 -45.89
CA GLU A 587 11.42 -18.97 -45.15
C GLU A 587 10.22 -18.00 -45.12
N VAL A 588 10.49 -16.70 -45.27
CA VAL A 588 9.49 -15.62 -45.27
C VAL A 588 9.69 -14.72 -46.50
N ASP A 589 8.60 -14.44 -47.22
CA ASP A 589 8.62 -13.51 -48.37
C ASP A 589 8.67 -12.06 -47.89
N ASN A 590 9.73 -11.35 -48.26
CA ASN A 590 9.89 -9.93 -47.92
C ASN A 590 9.33 -8.99 -48.99
N GLY A 591 8.55 -9.49 -49.94
CA GLY A 591 7.87 -8.69 -50.96
C GLY A 591 8.78 -8.16 -52.06
N THR A 592 10.03 -8.63 -52.14
CA THR A 592 11.02 -8.16 -53.10
C THR A 592 11.01 -8.90 -54.45
N CYS A 593 10.09 -9.86 -54.66
CA CYS A 593 10.08 -10.68 -55.88
C CYS A 593 9.97 -9.85 -57.19
N GLU A 594 10.98 -9.96 -58.04
CA GLU A 594 11.05 -9.29 -59.35
C GLU A 594 10.61 -10.23 -60.48
N TYR A 595 9.81 -9.73 -61.42
CA TYR A 595 9.37 -10.48 -62.59
C TYR A 595 9.61 -9.67 -63.86
N ASN A 596 10.34 -10.24 -64.81
CA ASN A 596 10.60 -9.60 -66.10
C ASN A 596 9.33 -9.57 -66.96
N ASN A 597 8.76 -8.38 -67.19
CA ASN A 597 7.66 -8.19 -68.13
C ASN A 597 8.18 -7.42 -69.38
N PRO A 598 8.04 -7.96 -70.61
CA PRO A 598 8.48 -7.26 -71.81
C PRO A 598 7.49 -6.16 -72.21
N SER A 599 7.97 -4.92 -72.26
CA SER A 599 7.18 -3.75 -72.66
C SER A 599 7.00 -3.64 -74.19
N PRO A 600 5.88 -3.06 -74.68
CA PRO A 600 5.83 -2.43 -75.99
C PRO A 600 5.68 -0.88 -75.92
N ASN A 601 6.67 -0.21 -76.51
CA ASN A 601 6.65 0.99 -77.39
C ASN A 601 5.90 2.30 -77.06
N ASN A 602 6.70 3.38 -77.01
CA ASN A 602 6.60 4.71 -77.66
C ASN A 602 5.29 5.55 -77.58
N ASN A 603 5.36 6.78 -77.03
CA ASN A 603 5.69 8.02 -77.79
C ASN A 603 5.47 9.33 -76.96
N SER A 604 6.43 10.26 -77.10
CA SER A 604 6.43 11.74 -76.94
C SER A 604 5.55 12.49 -75.91
N ASN A 605 6.17 13.26 -74.99
CA ASN A 605 6.44 14.72 -75.09
C ASN A 605 6.69 15.37 -73.71
N ASN A 606 7.73 16.23 -73.65
CA ASN A 606 7.99 17.45 -72.82
C ASN A 606 7.24 17.59 -71.46
N ASN A 607 7.85 17.96 -70.33
CA ASN A 607 8.80 19.07 -70.12
C ASN A 607 9.32 19.10 -68.66
N THR A 608 10.53 19.67 -68.48
CA THR A 608 11.08 20.44 -67.33
C THR A 608 11.45 19.83 -65.96
N GLY A 609 12.73 20.02 -65.59
CA GLY A 609 13.23 20.44 -64.26
C GLY A 609 13.74 19.33 -63.33
N ASN A 610 15.03 18.93 -63.32
CA ASN A 610 16.27 19.57 -62.82
C ASN A 610 16.59 19.35 -61.31
N GLN A 611 17.79 18.76 -61.10
CA GLN A 611 18.74 18.84 -59.98
C GLN A 611 18.54 17.98 -58.71
N THR A 612 19.36 16.92 -58.54
CA THR A 612 20.66 16.79 -57.80
C THR A 612 20.45 16.82 -56.28
N GLY A 613 21.04 16.01 -55.41
CA GLY A 613 22.13 15.01 -55.37
C GLY A 613 22.33 14.72 -53.85
N ASN A 614 22.72 13.53 -53.39
CA ASN A 614 24.09 13.17 -52.95
C ASN A 614 23.93 11.82 -52.19
N GLN A 615 24.37 10.65 -52.69
CA GLN A 615 25.66 9.99 -52.42
C GLN A 615 26.17 10.18 -50.98
N THR A 616 26.42 9.14 -50.18
CA THR A 616 27.43 8.06 -50.32
C THR A 616 27.15 7.07 -49.15
N GLY A 617 27.57 5.82 -49.11
CA GLY A 617 28.62 5.08 -49.80
C GLY A 617 29.08 3.98 -48.83
N ASN A 618 29.11 2.78 -49.36
CA ASN A 618 29.08 1.50 -48.65
C ASN A 618 30.50 1.00 -48.26
N ASN A 619 30.50 -0.03 -47.42
CA ASN A 619 31.27 -1.29 -47.56
C ASN A 619 32.67 -1.51 -46.94
N THR A 620 32.69 -2.58 -46.10
CA THR A 620 33.57 -3.79 -46.11
C THR A 620 35.05 -3.63 -45.73
N SER A 621 35.78 -4.61 -45.16
CA SER A 621 35.55 -5.96 -44.60
C SER A 621 36.93 -6.49 -44.13
N ASN A 622 36.92 -7.39 -43.14
CA ASN A 622 37.84 -8.56 -42.94
C ASN A 622 39.37 -8.28 -42.82
N ASN A 623 40.23 -9.03 -42.12
CA ASN A 623 40.18 -10.37 -41.53
C ASN A 623 41.40 -10.59 -40.60
N THR A 624 41.26 -11.53 -39.65
CA THR A 624 42.27 -12.52 -39.15
C THR A 624 43.49 -12.16 -38.27
N ASN A 625 43.49 -12.83 -37.09
CA ASN A 625 44.46 -13.83 -36.56
C ASN A 625 45.50 -13.49 -35.45
N ASN A 626 45.40 -14.31 -34.39
CA ASN A 626 46.43 -14.98 -33.55
C ASN A 626 47.38 -14.08 -32.71
N ASN A 627 47.75 -14.33 -31.44
CA ASN A 627 47.98 -15.57 -30.70
C ASN A 627 48.48 -15.24 -29.26
N THR A 628 48.20 -16.15 -28.30
CA THR A 628 49.03 -16.62 -27.15
C THR A 628 49.52 -15.68 -26.02
N GLY A 629 49.10 -15.98 -24.78
CA GLY A 629 49.90 -16.85 -23.87
C GLY A 629 50.05 -16.46 -22.38
N ASN A 630 49.72 -17.42 -21.49
CA ASN A 630 50.26 -17.75 -20.14
C ASN A 630 50.01 -16.80 -18.92
N ASN A 631 49.96 -17.21 -17.65
CA ASN A 631 49.71 -18.47 -16.91
C ASN A 631 49.73 -18.15 -15.37
N GLN A 632 48.77 -18.70 -14.59
CA GLN A 632 48.83 -19.24 -13.21
C GLN A 632 49.24 -18.50 -11.90
N THR A 633 48.62 -19.03 -10.81
CA THR A 633 48.87 -19.02 -9.33
C THR A 633 48.10 -17.94 -8.54
N GLY A 634 47.38 -18.19 -7.43
CA GLY A 634 47.13 -19.38 -6.60
C GLY A 634 47.53 -19.11 -5.15
N GLU A 635 46.62 -18.62 -4.29
CA GLU A 635 46.78 -18.52 -2.83
C GLU A 635 45.41 -18.72 -2.12
N THR A 636 45.40 -19.57 -1.10
CA THR A 636 44.30 -19.88 -0.16
C THR A 636 44.40 -19.00 1.09
N PRO A 637 43.29 -18.61 1.75
CA PRO A 637 43.32 -18.16 3.13
C PRO A 637 42.71 -19.17 4.12
N ASP A 638 43.23 -19.08 5.34
CA ASP A 638 43.21 -20.03 6.45
C ASP A 638 41.86 -20.19 7.19
N GLU A 639 41.64 -21.37 7.77
CA GLU A 639 40.60 -21.65 8.77
C GLU A 639 40.94 -20.93 10.09
N GLU A 640 40.04 -20.09 10.61
CA GLU A 640 40.21 -19.40 11.90
C GLU A 640 39.91 -20.34 13.09
N GLU A 641 40.86 -20.49 14.02
CA GLU A 641 40.70 -21.25 15.27
C GLU A 641 39.84 -20.49 16.31
N MET A 642 38.93 -21.22 16.97
CA MET A 642 38.03 -20.74 18.03
C MET A 642 38.57 -21.10 19.43
N VAL A 643 38.28 -20.25 20.44
CA VAL A 643 38.60 -20.46 21.85
C VAL A 643 37.35 -20.40 22.72
N THR A 644 37.19 -21.36 23.63
CA THR A 644 36.07 -21.40 24.60
C THR A 644 36.37 -20.50 25.81
N CYS A 645 35.44 -19.59 26.13
CA CYS A 645 35.50 -18.62 27.22
C CYS A 645 34.34 -18.83 28.22
N ASP A 646 34.55 -18.54 29.50
CA ASP A 646 33.51 -18.66 30.55
C ASP A 646 32.49 -17.50 30.47
N ALA A 647 31.20 -17.81 30.59
CA ALA A 647 30.06 -16.88 30.62
C ALA A 647 29.33 -16.92 31.99
N CYS A 648 28.18 -16.23 32.11
CA CYS A 648 27.47 -16.09 33.39
C CYS A 648 26.66 -17.33 33.80
N CYS A 649 26.47 -17.49 35.12
CA CYS A 649 25.83 -18.64 35.77
C CYS A 649 26.42 -20.04 35.41
N GLY A 650 27.67 -20.12 34.94
CA GLY A 650 28.40 -21.38 34.72
C GLY A 650 28.35 -21.93 33.29
N GLU A 651 27.92 -21.12 32.32
CA GLU A 651 27.95 -21.46 30.89
C GLU A 651 29.28 -21.06 30.23
N THR A 652 29.54 -21.56 29.02
CA THR A 652 30.75 -21.26 28.23
C THR A 652 30.37 -20.91 26.79
N VAL A 653 31.07 -19.95 26.17
CA VAL A 653 30.86 -19.47 24.80
C VAL A 653 32.15 -19.60 23.98
N GLU A 654 32.05 -19.91 22.68
CA GLU A 654 33.22 -19.95 21.79
C GLU A 654 33.39 -18.62 21.03
N VAL A 655 34.61 -18.09 21.03
CA VAL A 655 34.97 -16.80 20.43
C VAL A 655 36.23 -16.99 19.58
N SER A 656 36.40 -16.25 18.50
CA SER A 656 37.61 -16.36 17.68
C SER A 656 38.87 -15.93 18.46
N VAL A 657 40.01 -16.57 18.17
CA VAL A 657 41.29 -16.26 18.84
C VAL A 657 41.73 -14.81 18.64
N SER A 658 41.27 -14.14 17.56
CA SER A 658 41.56 -12.73 17.27
C SER A 658 40.85 -11.75 18.23
N ILE A 659 39.71 -12.14 18.79
CA ILE A 659 38.93 -11.34 19.76
C ILE A 659 39.42 -11.62 21.19
N GLY A 660 39.63 -12.89 21.54
CA GLY A 660 40.07 -13.34 22.87
C GLY A 660 39.05 -13.08 24.01
N CYS A 661 39.16 -13.83 25.11
CA CYS A 661 38.16 -13.77 26.21
C CYS A 661 38.12 -12.44 27.01
N ASN A 662 38.90 -11.43 26.64
CA ASN A 662 38.99 -10.16 27.36
C ASN A 662 37.98 -9.10 26.86
N ALA A 663 37.18 -9.41 25.84
CA ALA A 663 36.14 -8.52 25.30
C ALA A 663 34.79 -8.62 26.05
N ILE A 664 34.66 -9.50 27.04
CA ILE A 664 33.47 -9.64 27.88
C ILE A 664 33.71 -8.85 29.19
N ASP A 665 33.32 -7.58 29.23
CA ASP A 665 33.41 -6.77 30.46
C ASP A 665 32.23 -7.14 31.41
N PRO A 666 32.45 -7.37 32.71
CA PRO A 666 31.58 -8.16 33.59
C PRO A 666 30.39 -7.40 34.18
N LEU A 667 29.84 -6.41 33.47
CA LEU A 667 28.82 -5.49 33.99
C LEU A 667 27.38 -5.87 33.64
N ASP A 668 27.15 -6.89 32.81
CA ASP A 668 25.82 -7.19 32.25
C ASP A 668 25.26 -8.57 32.64
N CYS A 669 25.57 -9.03 33.86
CA CYS A 669 25.00 -10.26 34.38
C CYS A 669 23.99 -9.98 35.49
N ASP A 670 22.73 -10.21 35.18
CA ASP A 670 21.64 -10.22 36.14
C ASP A 670 21.88 -11.25 37.26
N PRO A 671 21.40 -11.00 38.50
CA PRO A 671 21.60 -11.93 39.60
C PRO A 671 20.86 -13.25 39.34
N CYS A 672 21.60 -14.36 39.25
CA CYS A 672 21.04 -15.71 39.09
C CYS A 672 20.07 -16.00 40.27
N ASN A 673 18.77 -16.07 39.99
CA ASN A 673 17.73 -16.17 41.01
C ASN A 673 17.71 -17.57 41.68
N PRO A 674 17.64 -17.69 43.01
CA PRO A 674 17.58 -19.00 43.67
C PRO A 674 16.16 -19.58 43.65
N VAL A 675 16.10 -20.86 43.29
CA VAL A 675 14.92 -21.76 43.23
C VAL A 675 13.94 -21.58 44.41
N GLU A 676 12.65 -21.39 44.09
CA GLU A 676 11.54 -21.30 45.04
C GLU A 676 11.34 -22.57 45.89
N ASN A 677 11.03 -22.37 47.17
CA ASN A 677 10.36 -23.36 48.01
C ASN A 677 9.11 -22.73 48.65
N ASN A 678 7.97 -23.39 48.40
CA ASN A 678 6.63 -23.14 48.97
C ASN A 678 6.62 -22.85 50.48
N GLN A 679 5.80 -21.87 50.91
CA GLN A 679 4.80 -22.06 52.00
C GLN A 679 3.86 -20.86 52.22
N ASP A 680 2.58 -21.11 51.96
CA ASP A 680 1.35 -20.75 52.68
C ASP A 680 1.42 -19.80 53.91
N SER A 681 0.60 -18.73 53.93
CA SER A 681 -0.32 -18.44 55.06
C SER A 681 -1.23 -17.23 54.82
N THR A 682 -2.47 -17.39 55.28
CA THR A 682 -3.60 -16.46 55.24
C THR A 682 -3.70 -15.53 56.46
N THR A 683 -4.60 -14.53 56.33
CA THR A 683 -5.37 -13.77 57.35
C THR A 683 -4.66 -12.69 58.19
N GLU A 684 -5.11 -11.42 58.13
CA GLU A 684 -6.16 -10.86 59.01
C GLU A 684 -6.55 -9.40 58.65
N THR A 685 -7.75 -9.05 59.10
CA THR A 685 -8.62 -7.89 58.87
C THR A 685 -8.30 -6.64 59.71
N GLY A 686 -8.75 -5.46 59.27
CA GLY A 686 -8.86 -4.24 60.10
C GLY A 686 -9.69 -3.11 59.45
N GLU A 687 -10.67 -2.58 60.21
CA GLU A 687 -11.86 -1.82 59.79
C GLU A 687 -11.71 -0.30 59.52
N VAL A 688 -12.51 0.17 58.55
CA VAL A 688 -13.47 1.31 58.52
C VAL A 688 -13.07 2.72 59.01
N ALA A 689 -13.17 3.69 58.09
CA ALA A 689 -13.71 5.03 58.38
C ALA A 689 -14.48 5.60 57.17
N SER A 690 -15.75 5.93 57.42
CA SER A 690 -16.78 6.38 56.49
C SER A 690 -16.79 7.89 56.24
N GLY A 691 -17.00 8.32 54.99
CA GLY A 691 -17.56 9.64 54.67
C GLY A 691 -17.17 10.20 53.30
N SER A 692 -18.05 10.03 52.28
CA SER A 692 -18.26 10.98 51.14
C SER A 692 -19.18 10.46 50.01
N LEU A 693 -19.78 9.26 50.12
CA LEU A 693 -20.53 8.63 49.02
C LEU A 693 -21.97 9.15 48.75
N VAL A 694 -22.48 10.15 49.47
CA VAL A 694 -23.89 10.58 49.33
C VAL A 694 -24.07 11.83 48.46
N VAL A 695 -22.99 12.56 48.12
CA VAL A 695 -23.10 13.80 47.33
C VAL A 695 -22.82 13.58 45.83
N TYR A 696 -22.01 12.59 45.45
CA TYR A 696 -21.77 12.24 44.03
C TYR A 696 -22.95 11.51 43.37
N ALA A 697 -23.73 10.73 44.12
CA ALA A 697 -24.92 10.05 43.58
C ALA A 697 -26.03 11.03 43.13
N LEU A 698 -26.12 12.22 43.74
CA LEU A 698 -27.10 13.24 43.35
C LEU A 698 -26.67 14.03 42.09
N LEU A 699 -25.36 14.10 41.79
CA LEU A 699 -24.83 14.70 40.56
C LEU A 699 -24.94 13.74 39.37
N ILE A 700 -24.79 12.43 39.58
CA ILE A 700 -24.95 11.40 38.54
C ILE A 700 -26.41 11.31 38.08
N ILE A 701 -27.40 11.46 38.98
CA ILE A 701 -28.82 11.47 38.60
C ILE A 701 -29.17 12.73 37.77
N LEU A 702 -28.49 13.86 38.00
CA LEU A 702 -28.74 15.10 37.24
C LEU A 702 -28.10 15.06 35.84
N VAL A 703 -26.95 14.40 35.66
CA VAL A 703 -26.32 14.21 34.35
C VAL A 703 -27.07 13.15 33.52
N ILE A 704 -27.57 12.08 34.14
CA ILE A 704 -28.44 11.11 33.46
C ILE A 704 -29.77 11.76 33.01
N ALA A 705 -30.29 12.72 33.78
CA ALA A 705 -31.48 13.49 33.38
C ALA A 705 -31.24 14.44 32.18
N ILE A 706 -30.00 14.87 31.94
CA ILE A 706 -29.64 15.73 30.80
C ILE A 706 -29.31 14.87 29.56
N ILE A 707 -28.66 13.72 29.72
CA ILE A 707 -28.39 12.78 28.62
C ILE A 707 -29.70 12.11 28.15
N GLY A 708 -30.64 11.81 29.06
CA GLY A 708 -31.98 11.34 28.69
C GLY A 708 -32.87 12.39 27.99
N PHE A 709 -32.52 13.68 28.07
CA PHE A 709 -33.27 14.76 27.41
C PHE A 709 -32.81 15.00 25.96
N VAL A 710 -31.60 14.59 25.60
CA VAL A 710 -31.08 14.67 24.22
C VAL A 710 -31.52 13.46 23.38
N MET A 711 -31.75 12.29 24.01
CA MET A 711 -32.21 11.07 23.32
C MET A 711 -33.74 10.98 23.05
N VAL A 712 -34.56 11.99 23.38
CA VAL A 712 -36.03 11.96 23.14
C VAL A 712 -36.51 13.01 22.13
N SER A 713 -35.64 13.86 21.60
CA SER A 713 -36.03 14.94 20.67
C SER A 713 -35.66 14.68 19.21
N ILE A 714 -35.87 13.43 18.76
CA ILE A 714 -36.49 13.19 17.47
C ILE A 714 -38.00 13.34 17.66
N ARG A 715 -38.65 14.29 16.97
CA ARG A 715 -39.99 14.07 16.39
C ARG A 715 -40.18 14.98 15.19
N ARG A 716 -40.07 14.35 14.01
CA ARG A 716 -40.81 14.53 12.74
C ARG A 716 -41.76 15.75 12.64
N PRO A 717 -41.90 16.37 11.46
CA PRO A 717 -41.89 15.74 10.14
C PRO A 717 -40.64 15.99 9.31
#